data_AF-A0A1V8T6S3-F1
#
_entry.id   AF-A0A1V8T6S3-F1
#
_cell.length_a   1.000
_cell.length_b   1.000
_cell.length_c   1.000
_cell.angle_alpha   90.00
_cell.angle_beta   90.00
_cell.angle_gamma   90.00
#
_symmetry.space_group_name_H-M   'P 1'
#
loop_
_entity.id
_entity.type
_entity.pdbx_description
1 polymer ?
#
loop_
_entity_poly.entity_id
_entity_poly.type
_entity_poly.pdbx_seq_one_letter_code
_entity_poly.pdbx_strand_id
1 'polypeptide(L)'
;MAPSLEVGDAHSASQIKSENKQSTAVLEQLLSKLSVSKGGDDSKGFAQEIALFINGDIEEEAAPTKFVEGIKKMLNNKKDATARQNACETVATIASHSDVSVVVQPLLVSLLPNILAAVGDKMSPVKVAAQNAALSITKAINPNAVKVVIPHFIHSIRNAQKWAEKMTDLLCIEALAESAPVQTGLRVPDLIPIVSEAMWDTKPEVKKHAYGTMEKVCQLISNRDIERFIPELIKCIAIPENVPETIHLLGATTFVTDVHEPTLAIMTPLLERGLKERETAIKRKSAVIVDNMCKLVEDPKIVAAFLPKLMPQLTYNHDNLADPEAREKTKQAYDTLVRVGHVVDGKIPEVSRDGDVATILGKLTDILSYKHKNAVDKFKPALEYVSAIGGHLVDDRDFEPLSWTTHLLPYIVSIVGDADGPGIVDTLRKRSLPADMVEDETEADEEDGEDLCNCTFNLAYGAKILLNQTTLRLKRGQRYGLLGPNGSGKTTLMRAINNEQVEGFPKQSEVKTVYVEHDLDSADTEMTTIGWTQMKLKSVGIELTDAEVKQTLLDFNFDDKQIEGAITALSGGWKMKLALARAVFEKPDILLLDEPTNHLDVVNVKWLEDYLINSPCTSIIISHDSRFLDDVVQHVIHYERFKLKRYRGKLSEFVKRVPSAKSYYELSASDMEFKFPEPGFLEGVKTKAKAIVRVTNMSFQYPGTDKPQIQDITFQCSLGSRIAVIGPNGAGKSTLVNVLTGELIPTGGDVYQHENIRIAYIKQHAFAHIDHHLDLTPSEYIQWRFQTGEDRETMDRANKIVTDEDEKAMDKIYRIEGSQRRVIGVHSRRKFKNSYEYECSFALGDNVGLKNERWTPMMTADNAWIPRTELIASHQKMVADVDQKEALASGQFRPLVRKEIEQHCANFGIDTELVSHSRMRGLSGGQRVKVVLAACSWQRPHLIVLDEPTNYLDRDSLGALSKAIKAFEGGVIIITHSAEFTKDLTEEVWAVTNGRMAASGHNWVQGQGAGPRLKGDEDEEEKFDAMGNKIESTKKKAKLTSAELRKKKKDRMARRKRGEEVFSDEDD
;
A
#
# COMPACT_ATOMS: atom_id res chain seq x y z
N MET A 1 -54.43 -11.17 42.17
CA MET A 1 -55.55 -10.23 42.05
C MET A 1 -55.10 -8.91 42.68
N ALA A 2 -54.62 -7.98 41.86
CA ALA A 2 -54.26 -6.63 42.30
C ALA A 2 -55.53 -5.76 42.30
N PRO A 3 -55.76 -4.91 43.31
CA PRO A 3 -56.84 -3.93 43.24
C PRO A 3 -56.40 -2.73 42.39
N SER A 4 -57.34 -2.27 41.56
CA SER A 4 -57.29 -1.06 40.73
C SER A 4 -57.12 0.20 41.56
N LEU A 5 -56.10 1.01 41.23
CA LEU A 5 -55.98 2.41 41.65
C LEU A 5 -56.84 3.27 40.74
N GLU A 6 -57.85 3.90 41.35
CA GLU A 6 -58.71 4.92 40.75
C GLU A 6 -57.89 6.16 40.37
N VAL A 7 -58.21 6.75 39.23
CA VAL A 7 -57.65 7.99 38.70
C VAL A 7 -58.13 9.14 39.60
N GLY A 8 -57.21 9.70 40.40
CA GLY A 8 -57.45 10.87 41.24
C GLY A 8 -57.38 12.18 40.46
N ASP A 9 -58.22 13.13 40.89
CA ASP A 9 -58.46 14.45 40.33
C ASP A 9 -57.20 15.29 40.00
N ALA A 10 -57.28 16.03 38.88
CA ALA A 10 -56.27 17.01 38.48
C ALA A 10 -56.13 18.12 39.54
N HIS A 11 -54.96 18.20 40.17
CA HIS A 11 -54.62 19.24 41.15
C HIS A 11 -54.69 20.65 40.53
N SER A 12 -55.23 21.62 41.29
CA SER A 12 -55.25 23.03 40.85
C SER A 12 -53.85 23.67 40.93
N ALA A 13 -53.55 24.60 40.01
CA ALA A 13 -52.27 25.34 39.97
C ALA A 13 -51.90 26.06 41.29
N SER A 14 -52.87 26.28 42.20
CA SER A 14 -52.63 26.87 43.52
C SER A 14 -52.17 25.85 44.58
N GLN A 15 -52.62 24.59 44.47
CA GLN A 15 -52.22 23.50 45.38
C GLN A 15 -50.80 23.02 45.07
N ILE A 16 -50.48 22.87 43.78
CA ILE A 16 -49.14 22.57 43.27
C ILE A 16 -48.14 23.60 43.83
N LYS A 17 -48.43 24.90 43.70
CA LYS A 17 -47.60 26.00 44.25
C LYS A 17 -47.38 25.97 45.78
N SER A 18 -48.26 25.30 46.53
CA SER A 18 -48.17 25.19 48.00
C SER A 18 -47.36 23.97 48.46
N GLU A 19 -47.44 22.86 47.73
CA GLU A 19 -46.59 21.67 47.92
C GLU A 19 -45.15 21.97 47.49
N ASN A 20 -44.96 22.78 46.45
CA ASN A 20 -43.66 23.18 45.90
C ASN A 20 -42.77 24.01 46.84
N LYS A 21 -43.37 24.80 47.73
CA LYS A 21 -42.64 25.58 48.76
C LYS A 21 -42.04 24.67 49.84
N GLN A 22 -42.55 23.45 49.98
CA GLN A 22 -42.05 22.48 50.95
C GLN A 22 -40.80 21.76 50.44
N SER A 23 -40.69 21.50 49.14
CA SER A 23 -39.59 20.71 48.57
C SER A 23 -38.20 21.36 48.69
N THR A 24 -38.10 22.65 48.37
CA THR A 24 -36.84 23.40 48.55
C THR A 24 -36.47 23.60 50.02
N ALA A 25 -37.47 23.76 50.90
CA ALA A 25 -37.25 23.86 52.34
C ALA A 25 -36.79 22.53 52.96
N VAL A 26 -37.27 21.39 52.46
CA VAL A 26 -36.82 20.05 52.87
C VAL A 26 -35.35 19.83 52.48
N LEU A 27 -34.95 20.20 51.26
CA LEU A 27 -33.55 20.14 50.83
C LEU A 27 -32.64 21.00 51.71
N GLU A 28 -33.06 22.21 52.08
CA GLU A 28 -32.31 23.08 53.00
C GLU A 28 -32.16 22.45 54.39
N GLN A 29 -33.21 21.81 54.92
CA GLN A 29 -33.16 21.12 56.21
C GLN A 29 -32.24 19.90 56.18
N LEU A 30 -32.31 19.07 55.13
CA LEU A 30 -31.44 17.92 54.95
C LEU A 30 -29.97 18.34 54.82
N LEU A 31 -29.71 19.41 54.05
CA LEU A 31 -28.36 19.95 53.89
C LEU A 31 -27.81 20.53 55.21
N SER A 32 -28.65 21.20 56.01
CA SER A 32 -28.29 21.64 57.36
C SER A 32 -27.90 20.47 58.25
N LYS A 33 -28.69 19.38 58.27
CA LYS A 33 -28.39 18.17 59.05
C LYS A 33 -27.08 17.50 58.61
N LEU A 34 -26.88 17.39 57.29
CA LEU A 34 -25.66 16.85 56.69
C LEU A 34 -24.41 17.64 57.12
N SER A 35 -24.51 18.97 57.17
CA SER A 35 -23.38 19.85 57.50
C SER A 35 -22.88 19.73 58.95
N VAL A 36 -23.70 19.20 59.86
CA VAL A 36 -23.37 19.04 61.29
C VAL A 36 -23.09 17.57 61.65
N SER A 37 -23.37 16.62 60.73
CA SER A 37 -23.16 15.20 60.96
C SER A 37 -21.68 14.85 61.05
N LYS A 38 -21.31 14.16 62.16
CA LYS A 38 -19.94 13.69 62.44
C LYS A 38 -19.78 12.17 62.33
N GLY A 39 -20.87 11.42 62.12
CA GLY A 39 -20.90 9.96 62.04
C GLY A 39 -21.05 9.46 60.60
N GLY A 40 -20.33 8.39 60.25
CA GLY A 40 -20.29 7.85 58.89
C GLY A 40 -21.59 7.19 58.39
N ASP A 41 -22.43 6.66 59.29
CA ASP A 41 -23.70 6.03 58.90
C ASP A 41 -24.83 7.06 58.77
N ASP A 42 -24.93 8.02 59.70
CA ASP A 42 -25.93 9.09 59.65
C ASP A 42 -25.71 10.01 58.43
N SER A 43 -24.45 10.34 58.11
CA SER A 43 -24.11 11.16 56.93
C SER A 43 -24.49 10.47 55.61
N LYS A 44 -24.27 9.14 55.50
CA LYS A 44 -24.72 8.35 54.34
C LYS A 44 -26.24 8.29 54.22
N GLY A 45 -26.95 8.13 55.35
CA GLY A 45 -28.41 8.17 55.37
C GLY A 45 -28.94 9.49 54.81
N PHE A 46 -28.42 10.63 55.29
CA PHE A 46 -28.80 11.94 54.77
C PHE A 46 -28.41 12.15 53.30
N ALA A 47 -27.25 11.65 52.87
CA ALA A 47 -26.84 11.71 51.46
C ALA A 47 -27.80 10.93 50.54
N GLN A 48 -28.29 9.76 50.98
CA GLN A 48 -29.28 8.97 50.24
C GLN A 48 -30.65 9.65 50.20
N GLU A 49 -31.11 10.22 51.33
CA GLU A 49 -32.36 11.00 51.37
C GLU A 49 -32.29 12.21 50.44
N ILE A 50 -31.16 12.93 50.42
CA ILE A 50 -30.94 14.06 49.50
C ILE A 50 -30.96 13.56 48.05
N ALA A 51 -30.29 12.44 47.74
CA ALA A 51 -30.24 11.89 46.39
C ALA A 51 -31.62 11.46 45.86
N LEU A 52 -32.43 10.80 46.70
CA LEU A 52 -33.81 10.43 46.38
C LEU A 52 -34.68 11.67 46.14
N PHE A 53 -34.52 12.68 47.00
CA PHE A 53 -35.36 13.87 46.94
C PHE A 53 -35.01 14.80 45.77
N ILE A 54 -33.72 15.03 45.51
CA ILE A 54 -33.28 15.95 44.45
C ILE A 54 -33.48 15.38 43.05
N ASN A 55 -33.43 14.05 42.90
CA ASN A 55 -33.68 13.37 41.63
C ASN A 55 -35.16 13.03 41.38
N GLY A 56 -36.03 13.23 42.38
CA GLY A 56 -37.49 13.08 42.22
C GLY A 56 -38.14 14.27 41.51
N ASP A 57 -39.48 14.25 41.44
CA ASP A 57 -40.28 15.31 40.82
C ASP A 57 -40.19 16.60 41.65
N ILE A 58 -39.27 17.48 41.26
CA ILE A 58 -39.16 18.86 41.75
C ILE A 58 -39.99 19.79 40.85
N GLU A 59 -40.48 20.90 41.40
CA GLU A 59 -41.34 21.88 40.70
C GLU A 59 -40.74 22.32 39.34
N GLU A 60 -41.56 22.25 38.28
CA GLU A 60 -41.28 22.89 37.00
C GLU A 60 -40.99 24.38 37.22
N GLU A 61 -39.94 24.92 36.59
CA GLU A 61 -39.44 26.29 36.81
C GLU A 61 -38.75 26.57 38.16
N ALA A 62 -38.45 25.57 39.01
CA ALA A 62 -37.68 25.76 40.26
C ALA A 62 -36.26 25.16 40.20
N ALA A 63 -35.22 26.01 40.08
CA ALA A 63 -33.82 25.59 40.23
C ALA A 63 -33.39 25.56 41.71
N PRO A 64 -32.88 24.43 42.25
CA PRO A 64 -32.35 24.34 43.62
C PRO A 64 -30.95 25.00 43.73
N THR A 65 -30.84 26.28 43.37
CA THR A 65 -29.58 27.04 43.37
C THR A 65 -28.92 27.12 44.75
N LYS A 66 -29.72 27.23 45.81
CA LYS A 66 -29.22 27.23 47.20
C LYS A 66 -28.57 25.92 47.63
N PHE A 67 -28.98 24.79 47.04
CA PHE A 67 -28.32 23.50 47.29
C PHE A 67 -26.86 23.53 46.80
N VAL A 68 -26.64 24.03 45.58
CA VAL A 68 -25.30 24.20 44.99
C VAL A 68 -24.44 25.14 45.84
N GLU A 69 -24.98 26.26 46.28
CA GLU A 69 -24.28 27.19 47.19
C GLU A 69 -23.91 26.53 48.53
N GLY A 70 -24.83 25.73 49.08
CA GLY A 70 -24.63 24.98 50.30
C GLY A 70 -23.49 23.97 50.20
N ILE A 71 -23.47 23.17 49.13
CA ILE A 71 -22.37 22.23 48.85
C ILE A 71 -21.04 22.98 48.66
N LYS A 72 -21.02 24.07 47.88
CA LYS A 72 -19.82 24.92 47.70
C LYS A 72 -19.31 25.47 49.03
N LYS A 73 -20.20 25.86 49.94
CA LYS A 73 -19.82 26.34 51.28
C LYS A 73 -19.19 25.23 52.12
N MET A 74 -19.72 24.01 52.06
CA MET A 74 -19.14 22.85 52.74
C MET A 74 -17.76 22.50 52.18
N LEU A 75 -17.60 22.42 50.85
CA LEU A 75 -16.31 22.15 50.19
C LEU A 75 -15.24 23.19 50.53
N ASN A 76 -15.61 24.47 50.67
CA ASN A 76 -14.69 25.55 51.02
C ASN A 76 -14.38 25.67 52.52
N ASN A 77 -14.98 24.84 53.38
CA ASN A 77 -14.75 24.91 54.81
C ASN A 77 -13.36 24.35 55.18
N LYS A 78 -12.36 25.24 55.25
CA LYS A 78 -10.96 24.88 55.57
C LYS A 78 -10.76 24.25 56.95
N LYS A 79 -11.68 24.46 57.89
CA LYS A 79 -11.54 24.01 59.29
C LYS A 79 -12.16 22.63 59.55
N ASP A 80 -13.08 22.18 58.71
CA ASP A 80 -13.84 20.96 58.92
C ASP A 80 -13.65 20.00 57.75
N ALA A 81 -12.82 18.97 57.95
CA ALA A 81 -12.56 17.95 56.92
C ALA A 81 -13.75 17.02 56.71
N THR A 82 -14.53 16.75 57.76
CA THR A 82 -15.72 15.90 57.69
C THR A 82 -16.80 16.57 56.86
N ALA A 83 -17.00 17.89 57.02
CA ALA A 83 -17.92 18.65 56.17
C ALA A 83 -17.53 18.57 54.67
N ARG A 84 -16.24 18.66 54.34
CA ARG A 84 -15.75 18.53 52.96
C ARG A 84 -15.95 17.11 52.41
N GLN A 85 -15.66 16.09 53.21
CA GLN A 85 -15.89 14.69 52.86
C GLN A 85 -17.38 14.42 52.60
N ASN A 86 -18.26 14.81 53.52
CA ASN A 86 -19.71 14.61 53.40
C ASN A 86 -20.28 15.30 52.15
N ALA A 87 -19.76 16.48 51.79
CA ALA A 87 -20.15 17.18 50.57
C ALA A 87 -19.80 16.36 49.32
N CYS A 88 -18.57 15.85 49.22
CA CYS A 88 -18.16 15.00 48.10
C CYS A 88 -18.97 13.70 48.05
N GLU A 89 -19.16 13.01 49.18
CA GLU A 89 -19.94 11.76 49.24
C GLU A 89 -21.40 11.97 48.86
N THR A 90 -22.00 13.11 49.24
CA THR A 90 -23.36 13.46 48.85
C THR A 90 -23.45 13.69 47.35
N VAL A 91 -22.51 14.43 46.76
CA VAL A 91 -22.47 14.65 45.31
C VAL A 91 -22.28 13.33 44.55
N ALA A 92 -21.40 12.45 45.02
CA ALA A 92 -21.22 11.11 44.45
C ALA A 92 -22.52 10.29 44.52
N THR A 93 -23.23 10.34 45.64
CA THR A 93 -24.50 9.62 45.85
C THR A 93 -25.60 10.13 44.92
N ILE A 94 -25.69 11.45 44.72
CA ILE A 94 -26.67 12.06 43.79
C ILE A 94 -26.36 11.64 42.35
N ALA A 95 -25.10 11.71 41.94
CA ALA A 95 -24.67 11.36 40.59
C ALA A 95 -24.73 9.85 40.29
N SER A 96 -24.64 8.99 41.31
CA SER A 96 -24.77 7.54 41.16
C SER A 96 -26.19 7.00 41.33
N HIS A 97 -27.20 7.87 41.39
CA HIS A 97 -28.60 7.48 41.40
C HIS A 97 -28.98 6.78 40.08
N SER A 98 -29.90 5.81 40.10
CA SER A 98 -30.31 5.06 38.89
C SER A 98 -30.91 5.97 37.82
N ASP A 99 -31.66 6.97 38.26
CA ASP A 99 -32.34 7.94 37.41
C ASP A 99 -31.92 9.35 37.87
N VAL A 100 -30.86 9.89 37.29
CA VAL A 100 -30.41 11.26 37.59
C VAL A 100 -31.28 12.24 36.83
N SER A 101 -32.02 13.08 37.56
CA SER A 101 -32.97 14.03 36.98
C SER A 101 -32.28 15.00 36.01
N VAL A 102 -32.98 15.29 34.91
CA VAL A 102 -32.59 16.21 33.83
C VAL A 102 -32.22 17.61 34.38
N VAL A 103 -32.88 18.05 35.45
CA VAL A 103 -32.64 19.35 36.11
C VAL A 103 -31.38 19.32 36.99
N VAL A 104 -30.96 18.14 37.45
CA VAL A 104 -29.84 17.96 38.38
C VAL A 104 -28.51 17.84 37.64
N GLN A 105 -28.48 17.24 36.45
CA GLN A 105 -27.24 17.06 35.68
C GLN A 105 -26.47 18.38 35.45
N PRO A 106 -27.10 19.51 35.02
CA PRO A 106 -26.39 20.77 34.86
C PRO A 106 -25.81 21.32 36.17
N LEU A 107 -26.48 21.06 37.30
CA LEU A 107 -26.02 21.49 38.63
C LEU A 107 -24.80 20.70 39.08
N LEU A 108 -24.78 19.39 38.82
CA LEU A 108 -23.63 18.52 39.08
C LEU A 108 -22.39 18.97 38.29
N VAL A 109 -22.55 19.30 37.01
CA VAL A 109 -21.46 19.84 36.19
C VAL A 109 -20.94 21.17 36.76
N SER A 110 -21.84 22.06 37.23
CA SER A 110 -21.43 23.33 37.84
C SER A 110 -20.63 23.20 39.14
N LEU A 111 -20.68 22.03 39.80
CA LEU A 111 -19.92 21.69 41.00
C LEU A 111 -18.58 21.02 40.69
N LEU A 112 -18.42 20.49 39.47
CA LEU A 112 -17.25 19.71 39.07
C LEU A 112 -15.91 20.43 39.31
N PRO A 113 -15.72 21.73 39.00
CA PRO A 113 -14.46 22.42 39.27
C PRO A 113 -14.10 22.46 40.76
N ASN A 114 -15.10 22.60 41.64
CA ASN A 114 -14.90 22.60 43.08
C ASN A 114 -14.56 21.20 43.61
N ILE A 115 -15.15 20.17 43.01
CA ILE A 115 -14.88 18.76 43.36
C ILE A 115 -13.47 18.35 42.89
N LEU A 116 -13.06 18.70 41.68
CA LEU A 116 -11.71 18.44 41.17
C LEU A 116 -10.65 19.09 42.07
N ALA A 117 -10.84 20.36 42.43
CA ALA A 117 -9.94 21.05 43.37
C ALA A 117 -9.88 20.36 44.76
N ALA A 118 -10.98 19.74 45.20
CA ALA A 118 -11.03 19.00 46.48
C ALA A 118 -10.23 17.68 46.45
N VAL A 119 -9.90 17.13 45.28
CA VAL A 119 -8.97 16.00 45.16
C VAL A 119 -7.58 16.37 45.68
N GLY A 120 -7.20 17.65 45.57
CA GLY A 120 -5.97 18.20 46.09
C GLY A 120 -5.92 18.36 47.62
N ASP A 121 -6.96 17.94 48.37
CA ASP A 121 -7.02 18.06 49.83
C ASP A 121 -5.91 17.26 50.52
N LYS A 122 -5.49 17.74 51.70
CA LYS A 122 -4.47 17.08 52.53
C LYS A 122 -5.01 15.83 53.20
N MET A 123 -6.32 15.77 53.45
CA MET A 123 -6.98 14.66 54.13
C MET A 123 -7.34 13.57 53.13
N SER A 124 -6.75 12.38 53.30
CA SER A 124 -6.99 11.24 52.41
C SER A 124 -8.47 10.88 52.22
N PRO A 125 -9.34 10.89 53.26
CA PRO A 125 -10.76 10.59 53.08
C PRO A 125 -11.48 11.59 52.15
N VAL A 126 -11.17 12.89 52.25
CA VAL A 126 -11.74 13.93 51.39
C VAL A 126 -11.30 13.73 49.95
N LYS A 127 -10.01 13.42 49.74
CA LYS A 127 -9.45 13.15 48.41
C LYS A 127 -10.15 11.98 47.73
N VAL A 128 -10.32 10.85 48.42
CA VAL A 128 -10.99 9.66 47.87
C VAL A 128 -12.46 9.96 47.57
N ALA A 129 -13.16 10.65 48.47
CA ALA A 129 -14.54 11.05 48.24
C ALA A 129 -14.67 12.01 47.05
N ALA A 130 -13.77 12.98 46.90
CA ALA A 130 -13.76 13.92 45.78
C ALA A 130 -13.48 13.22 44.44
N GLN A 131 -12.54 12.28 44.41
CA GLN A 131 -12.23 11.49 43.22
C GLN A 131 -13.44 10.65 42.78
N ASN A 132 -14.10 9.98 43.72
CA ASN A 132 -15.32 9.22 43.44
C ASN A 132 -16.45 10.14 42.95
N ALA A 133 -16.62 11.32 43.55
CA ALA A 133 -17.62 12.29 43.13
C ALA A 133 -17.37 12.79 41.70
N ALA A 134 -16.13 13.12 41.34
CA ALA A 134 -15.78 13.55 39.99
C ALA A 134 -16.11 12.46 38.95
N LEU A 135 -15.76 11.20 39.24
CA LEU A 135 -16.06 10.06 38.37
C LEU A 135 -17.56 9.80 38.25
N SER A 136 -18.31 9.86 39.36
CA SER A 136 -19.76 9.70 39.34
C SER A 136 -20.43 10.81 38.52
N ILE A 137 -20.04 12.08 38.69
CA ILE A 137 -20.56 13.19 37.86
C ILE A 137 -20.32 12.88 36.39
N THR A 138 -19.09 12.50 36.05
CA THR A 138 -18.67 12.26 34.66
C THR A 138 -19.48 11.15 34.00
N LYS A 139 -19.85 10.11 34.74
CA LYS A 139 -20.68 8.99 34.25
C LYS A 139 -22.18 9.30 34.21
N ALA A 140 -22.63 10.29 34.96
CA ALA A 140 -24.04 10.64 35.12
C ALA A 140 -24.57 11.62 34.06
N ILE A 141 -23.68 12.31 33.34
CA ILE A 141 -24.10 13.30 32.35
C ILE A 141 -24.76 12.64 31.14
N ASN A 142 -25.59 13.42 30.45
CA ASN A 142 -26.03 13.11 29.10
C ASN A 142 -24.78 13.02 28.18
N PRO A 143 -24.62 11.95 27.40
CA PRO A 143 -23.50 11.80 26.46
C PRO A 143 -23.29 13.02 25.54
N ASN A 144 -24.38 13.64 25.08
CA ASN A 144 -24.30 14.81 24.18
C ASN A 144 -23.83 16.10 24.90
N ALA A 145 -23.69 16.08 26.23
CA ALA A 145 -23.23 17.21 27.03
C ALA A 145 -21.71 17.17 27.31
N VAL A 146 -20.94 16.27 26.69
CA VAL A 146 -19.47 16.20 26.86
C VAL A 146 -18.77 17.55 26.62
N LYS A 147 -19.32 18.40 25.74
CA LYS A 147 -18.83 19.75 25.41
C LYS A 147 -18.73 20.69 26.60
N VAL A 148 -19.58 20.55 27.63
CA VAL A 148 -19.53 21.42 28.81
C VAL A 148 -18.59 20.88 29.89
N VAL A 149 -18.33 19.56 29.89
CA VAL A 149 -17.54 18.89 30.94
C VAL A 149 -16.04 18.92 30.60
N ILE A 150 -15.67 18.64 29.36
CA ILE A 150 -14.26 18.58 28.92
C ILE A 150 -13.47 19.86 29.25
N PRO A 151 -13.98 21.09 29.04
CA PRO A 151 -13.25 22.31 29.38
C PRO A 151 -12.80 22.39 30.85
N HIS A 152 -13.55 21.78 31.78
CA HIS A 152 -13.16 21.73 33.20
C HIS A 152 -11.94 20.83 33.42
N PHE A 153 -11.87 19.67 32.78
CA PHE A 153 -10.71 18.79 32.83
C PHE A 153 -9.48 19.43 32.19
N ILE A 154 -9.67 20.08 31.04
CA ILE A 154 -8.60 20.81 30.34
C ILE A 154 -8.02 21.91 31.24
N HIS A 155 -8.89 22.70 31.87
CA HIS A 155 -8.47 23.75 32.79
C HIS A 155 -7.72 23.17 34.00
N SER A 156 -8.23 22.08 34.56
CA SER A 156 -7.64 21.40 35.72
C SER A 156 -6.26 20.83 35.40
N ILE A 157 -6.10 20.04 34.34
CA ILE A 157 -4.80 19.44 33.95
C ILE A 157 -3.69 20.50 33.78
N ARG A 158 -4.03 21.65 33.20
CA ARG A 158 -3.08 22.76 32.97
C ARG A 158 -2.71 23.51 34.24
N ASN A 159 -3.67 23.77 35.12
CA ASN A 159 -3.50 24.70 36.24
C ASN A 159 -3.33 24.03 37.61
N ALA A 160 -3.74 22.77 37.74
CA ALA A 160 -3.69 22.01 38.98
C ALA A 160 -2.25 21.87 39.48
N GLN A 161 -2.05 22.29 40.73
CA GLN A 161 -0.75 22.21 41.41
C GLN A 161 -0.49 20.81 41.98
N LYS A 162 -1.53 19.98 42.11
CA LYS A 162 -1.45 18.65 42.71
C LYS A 162 -1.63 17.58 41.64
N TRP A 163 -0.64 16.69 41.53
CA TRP A 163 -0.67 15.60 40.56
C TRP A 163 -1.88 14.66 40.71
N ALA A 164 -2.44 14.54 41.92
CA ALA A 164 -3.62 13.71 42.17
C ALA A 164 -4.89 14.23 41.50
N GLU A 165 -5.02 15.56 41.37
CA GLU A 165 -6.11 16.21 40.66
C GLU A 165 -5.99 15.90 39.16
N LYS A 166 -4.80 16.11 38.57
CA LYS A 166 -4.50 15.72 37.18
C LYS A 166 -4.78 14.25 36.87
N MET A 167 -4.41 13.34 37.79
CA MET A 167 -4.73 11.92 37.65
C MET A 167 -6.23 11.66 37.61
N THR A 168 -7.01 12.40 38.39
CA THR A 168 -8.47 12.27 38.40
C THR A 168 -9.07 12.81 37.10
N ASP A 169 -8.56 13.92 36.56
CA ASP A 169 -8.99 14.43 35.26
C ASP A 169 -8.76 13.40 34.15
N LEU A 170 -7.61 12.74 34.13
CA LEU A 170 -7.29 11.66 33.18
C LEU A 170 -8.26 10.48 33.32
N LEU A 171 -8.56 10.04 34.55
CA LEU A 171 -9.56 8.99 34.80
C LEU A 171 -10.97 9.40 34.34
N CYS A 172 -11.33 10.68 34.51
CA CYS A 172 -12.60 11.20 34.02
C CYS A 172 -12.65 11.22 32.49
N ILE A 173 -11.56 11.57 31.81
CA ILE A 173 -11.47 11.48 30.34
C ILE A 173 -11.63 10.03 29.88
N GLU A 174 -11.00 9.07 30.54
CA GLU A 174 -11.20 7.64 30.24
C GLU A 174 -12.64 7.19 30.46
N ALA A 175 -13.28 7.67 31.53
CA ALA A 175 -14.69 7.38 31.81
C ALA A 175 -15.61 7.92 30.70
N LEU A 176 -15.34 9.11 30.16
CA LEU A 176 -16.10 9.65 29.01
C LEU A 176 -15.89 8.83 27.73
N ALA A 177 -14.65 8.41 27.47
CA ALA A 177 -14.34 7.55 26.33
C ALA A 177 -15.11 6.21 26.40
N GLU A 178 -15.38 5.70 27.60
CA GLU A 178 -16.17 4.48 27.82
C GLU A 178 -17.69 4.73 27.78
N SER A 179 -18.18 5.80 28.43
CA SER A 179 -19.62 6.04 28.58
C SER A 179 -20.26 6.77 27.39
N ALA A 180 -19.48 7.54 26.64
CA ALA A 180 -19.92 8.37 25.52
C ALA A 180 -18.88 8.36 24.37
N PRO A 181 -18.57 7.19 23.78
CA PRO A 181 -17.46 7.04 22.83
C PRO A 181 -17.65 7.88 21.56
N VAL A 182 -18.86 7.89 20.98
CA VAL A 182 -19.17 8.64 19.75
C VAL A 182 -19.01 10.14 19.98
N GLN A 183 -19.60 10.64 21.08
CA GLN A 183 -19.59 12.06 21.40
C GLN A 183 -18.20 12.55 21.80
N THR A 184 -17.46 11.74 22.55
CA THR A 184 -16.07 12.02 22.93
C THR A 184 -15.14 11.94 21.71
N GLY A 185 -15.44 11.10 20.71
CA GLY A 185 -14.73 11.00 19.44
C GLY A 185 -14.62 12.33 18.69
N LEU A 186 -15.71 13.09 18.62
CA LEU A 186 -15.72 14.44 18.03
C LEU A 186 -14.88 15.46 18.82
N ARG A 187 -14.50 15.15 20.07
CA ARG A 187 -13.69 16.02 20.97
C ARG A 187 -12.26 15.55 21.13
N VAL A 188 -11.85 14.50 20.43
CA VAL A 188 -10.44 14.07 20.34
C VAL A 188 -9.49 15.23 19.99
N PRO A 189 -9.81 16.18 19.07
CA PRO A 189 -8.95 17.32 18.78
C PRO A 189 -8.63 18.21 19.99
N ASP A 190 -9.57 18.34 20.94
CA ASP A 190 -9.41 19.10 22.18
C ASP A 190 -8.59 18.33 23.22
N LEU A 191 -8.74 17.00 23.23
CA LEU A 191 -8.12 16.10 24.22
C LEU A 191 -6.67 15.75 23.89
N ILE A 192 -6.34 15.48 22.62
CA ILE A 192 -4.98 15.06 22.20
C ILE A 192 -3.90 16.04 22.70
N PRO A 193 -3.99 17.37 22.52
CA PRO A 193 -2.97 18.29 23.00
C PRO A 193 -2.79 18.25 24.52
N ILE A 194 -3.89 18.11 25.26
CA ILE A 194 -3.90 18.17 26.73
C ILE A 194 -3.36 16.89 27.35
N VAL A 195 -3.78 15.73 26.83
CA VAL A 195 -3.23 14.44 27.26
C VAL A 195 -1.76 14.35 26.85
N SER A 196 -1.38 14.89 25.68
CA SER A 196 0.02 15.01 25.28
C SER A 196 0.83 15.86 26.26
N GLU A 197 0.36 17.04 26.66
CA GLU A 197 0.99 17.86 27.70
C GLU A 197 1.19 17.06 29.01
N ALA A 198 0.20 16.26 29.42
CA ALA A 198 0.27 15.42 30.64
C ALA A 198 1.27 14.25 30.52
N MET A 199 1.50 13.69 29.32
CA MET A 199 2.54 12.67 29.09
C MET A 199 3.96 13.19 29.37
N TRP A 200 4.15 14.51 29.38
CA TRP A 200 5.41 15.18 29.68
C TRP A 200 5.49 15.70 31.13
N ASP A 201 4.50 15.40 32.00
CA ASP A 201 4.48 15.86 33.39
C ASP A 201 5.69 15.35 34.19
N THR A 202 6.26 16.16 35.07
CA THR A 202 7.42 15.76 35.90
C THR A 202 7.19 14.52 36.78
N LYS A 203 5.93 14.18 37.12
CA LYS A 203 5.58 13.05 37.98
C LYS A 203 5.43 11.75 37.16
N PRO A 204 6.23 10.69 37.41
CA PRO A 204 6.19 9.45 36.62
C PRO A 204 4.82 8.77 36.58
N GLU A 205 4.07 8.83 37.68
CA GLU A 205 2.73 8.26 37.79
C GLU A 205 1.73 8.94 36.84
N VAL A 206 1.83 10.27 36.69
CA VAL A 206 1.01 11.05 35.74
C VAL A 206 1.41 10.71 34.30
N LYS A 207 2.71 10.65 33.99
CA LYS A 207 3.17 10.26 32.65
C LYS A 207 2.63 8.90 32.22
N LYS A 208 2.77 7.90 33.10
CA LYS A 208 2.33 6.52 32.82
C LYS A 208 0.83 6.47 32.59
N HIS A 209 0.06 7.18 33.40
CA HIS A 209 -1.39 7.18 33.27
C HIS A 209 -1.85 7.94 32.03
N ALA A 210 -1.28 9.12 31.76
CA ALA A 210 -1.56 9.90 30.56
C ALA A 210 -1.26 9.13 29.27
N TYR A 211 -0.24 8.26 29.27
CA TYR A 211 0.04 7.37 28.14
C TYR A 211 -1.14 6.39 27.89
N GLY A 212 -1.65 5.74 28.94
CA GLY A 212 -2.83 4.86 28.82
C GLY A 212 -4.11 5.61 28.44
N THR A 213 -4.30 6.82 28.98
CA THR A 213 -5.42 7.69 28.58
C THR A 213 -5.30 8.09 27.10
N MET A 214 -4.09 8.36 26.60
CA MET A 214 -3.85 8.64 25.18
C MET A 214 -4.25 7.45 24.31
N GLU A 215 -3.94 6.20 24.71
CA GLU A 215 -4.39 5.00 24.00
C GLU A 215 -5.91 4.93 23.90
N LYS A 216 -6.64 5.16 25.00
CA LYS A 216 -8.11 5.17 24.99
C LYS A 216 -8.71 6.30 24.15
N VAL A 217 -8.13 7.50 24.21
CA VAL A 217 -8.59 8.64 23.37
C VAL A 217 -8.34 8.34 21.89
N CYS A 218 -7.20 7.76 21.53
CA CYS A 218 -6.89 7.43 20.15
C CYS A 218 -7.74 6.27 19.61
N GLN A 219 -8.22 5.35 20.46
CA GLN A 219 -9.18 4.30 20.07
C GLN A 219 -10.52 4.86 19.55
N LEU A 220 -10.85 6.11 19.89
CA LEU A 220 -12.05 6.78 19.39
C LEU A 220 -11.87 7.31 17.95
N ILE A 221 -10.66 7.28 17.40
CA ILE A 221 -10.39 7.73 16.03
C ILE A 221 -10.84 6.66 15.04
N SER A 222 -11.98 6.89 14.39
CA SER A 222 -12.50 6.03 13.33
C SER A 222 -11.81 6.33 12.00
N ASN A 223 -10.59 5.81 11.80
CA ASN A 223 -9.92 5.88 10.50
C ASN A 223 -9.04 4.62 10.28
N ARG A 224 -9.46 3.77 9.35
CA ARG A 224 -8.83 2.47 9.07
C ARG A 224 -7.40 2.60 8.50
N ASP A 225 -7.08 3.71 7.85
CA ASP A 225 -5.76 3.91 7.24
C ASP A 225 -4.66 4.10 8.29
N ILE A 226 -5.01 4.75 9.41
CA ILE A 226 -4.06 5.05 10.49
C ILE A 226 -4.17 4.14 11.70
N GLU A 227 -5.21 3.33 11.82
CA GLU A 227 -5.49 2.47 12.99
C GLU A 227 -4.28 1.64 13.41
N ARG A 228 -3.66 0.92 12.46
CA ARG A 228 -2.46 0.11 12.70
C ARG A 228 -1.23 0.91 13.15
N PHE A 229 -1.20 2.21 12.90
CA PHE A 229 -0.10 3.11 13.25
C PHE A 229 -0.34 3.89 14.54
N ILE A 230 -1.56 3.87 15.10
CA ILE A 230 -1.89 4.57 16.35
C ILE A 230 -0.88 4.29 17.47
N PRO A 231 -0.46 3.04 17.75
CA PRO A 231 0.52 2.78 18.80
C PRO A 231 1.87 3.48 18.55
N GLU A 232 2.34 3.49 17.30
CA GLU A 232 3.61 4.13 16.94
C GLU A 232 3.49 5.66 16.91
N LEU A 233 2.32 6.20 16.55
CA LEU A 233 1.99 7.63 16.66
C LEU A 233 2.04 8.11 18.11
N ILE A 234 1.42 7.37 19.04
CA ILE A 234 1.46 7.68 20.48
C ILE A 234 2.89 7.63 21.01
N LYS A 235 3.65 6.61 20.60
CA LYS A 235 5.06 6.48 20.96
C LYS A 235 5.90 7.64 20.44
N CYS A 236 5.62 8.17 19.25
CA CYS A 236 6.27 9.39 18.73
C CYS A 236 5.93 10.65 19.52
N ILE A 237 4.71 10.75 20.02
CA ILE A 237 4.31 11.86 20.90
C ILE A 237 5.11 11.82 22.20
N ALA A 238 5.34 10.62 22.75
CA ALA A 238 6.15 10.39 23.95
C ALA A 238 7.67 10.53 23.71
N ILE A 239 8.16 10.04 22.57
CA ILE A 239 9.59 9.90 22.22
C ILE A 239 9.80 10.47 20.81
N PRO A 240 10.19 11.76 20.69
CA PRO A 240 10.35 12.43 19.39
C PRO A 240 11.45 11.81 18.49
N GLU A 241 12.39 11.05 19.03
CA GLU A 241 13.46 10.40 18.27
C GLU A 241 12.94 9.36 17.27
N ASN A 242 11.71 8.83 17.46
CA ASN A 242 11.10 7.85 16.56
C ASN A 242 10.42 8.48 15.33
N VAL A 243 10.38 9.82 15.23
CA VAL A 243 9.70 10.54 14.13
C VAL A 243 10.18 10.07 12.74
N PRO A 244 11.49 9.92 12.45
CA PRO A 244 11.95 9.48 11.14
C PRO A 244 11.38 8.10 10.74
N GLU A 245 11.48 7.11 11.63
CA GLU A 245 10.97 5.75 11.36
C GLU A 245 9.46 5.74 11.13
N THR A 246 8.70 6.47 11.94
CA THR A 246 7.24 6.54 11.80
C THR A 246 6.82 7.23 10.51
N ILE A 247 7.53 8.26 10.07
CA ILE A 247 7.32 8.89 8.75
C ILE A 247 7.66 7.92 7.62
N HIS A 248 8.68 7.08 7.78
CA HIS A 248 9.01 6.05 6.80
C HIS A 248 7.89 5.01 6.66
N LEU A 249 7.33 4.56 7.78
CA LEU A 249 6.21 3.62 7.82
C LEU A 249 4.94 4.22 7.22
N LEU A 250 4.61 5.46 7.59
CA LEU A 250 3.42 6.16 7.09
C LEU A 250 3.55 6.59 5.63
N GLY A 251 4.77 6.83 5.13
CA GLY A 251 4.98 7.25 3.74
C GLY A 251 4.53 6.22 2.69
N ALA A 252 4.40 4.95 3.09
CA ALA A 252 3.85 3.88 2.25
C ALA A 252 2.36 3.59 2.53
N THR A 253 1.70 4.42 3.33
CA THR A 253 0.28 4.27 3.68
C THR A 253 -0.59 5.02 2.70
N THR A 254 -1.67 4.37 2.31
CA THR A 254 -2.66 4.96 1.43
C THR A 254 -3.72 5.50 2.32
N PHE A 255 -3.92 6.81 2.24
CA PHE A 255 -5.12 7.39 2.77
C PHE A 255 -6.25 7.13 1.75
N VAL A 256 -7.32 6.52 2.24
CA VAL A 256 -8.53 6.11 1.53
C VAL A 256 -9.72 6.77 2.20
N THR A 257 -9.78 6.65 3.53
CA THR A 257 -10.86 7.15 4.37
C THR A 257 -10.79 8.66 4.44
N ASP A 258 -11.96 9.30 4.48
CA ASP A 258 -12.04 10.74 4.64
C ASP A 258 -11.34 11.18 5.93
N VAL A 259 -10.65 12.31 5.82
CA VAL A 259 -9.79 12.79 6.90
C VAL A 259 -10.57 13.81 7.71
N HIS A 260 -11.11 13.35 8.84
CA HIS A 260 -11.81 14.17 9.83
C HIS A 260 -10.85 14.79 10.86
N GLU A 261 -11.38 15.71 11.68
CA GLU A 261 -10.62 16.43 12.70
C GLU A 261 -9.84 15.52 13.68
N PRO A 262 -10.38 14.40 14.19
CA PRO A 262 -9.64 13.51 15.10
C PRO A 262 -8.37 12.92 14.46
N THR A 263 -8.43 12.57 13.17
CA THR A 263 -7.29 12.05 12.40
C THR A 263 -6.22 13.13 12.23
N LEU A 264 -6.61 14.37 11.91
CA LEU A 264 -5.68 15.49 11.81
C LEU A 264 -5.05 15.85 13.16
N ALA A 265 -5.77 15.70 14.26
CA ALA A 265 -5.29 15.99 15.60
C ALA A 265 -4.08 15.14 16.00
N ILE A 266 -4.06 13.85 15.63
CA ILE A 266 -2.94 12.95 15.90
C ILE A 266 -1.83 13.02 14.83
N MET A 267 -2.19 13.25 13.57
CA MET A 267 -1.22 13.28 12.46
C MET A 267 -0.44 14.59 12.37
N THR A 268 -1.08 15.73 12.60
CA THR A 268 -0.46 17.06 12.43
C THR A 268 0.80 17.24 13.30
N PRO A 269 0.81 16.89 14.60
CA PRO A 269 2.02 17.02 15.43
C PRO A 269 3.20 16.20 14.91
N LEU A 270 2.97 15.00 14.37
CA LEU A 270 4.01 14.19 13.74
C LEU A 270 4.54 14.86 12.48
N LEU A 271 3.63 15.29 11.59
CA LEU A 271 3.99 15.89 10.31
C LEU A 271 4.73 17.22 10.48
N GLU A 272 4.32 18.03 11.46
CA GLU A 272 5.02 19.25 11.82
C GLU A 272 6.47 18.96 12.27
N ARG A 273 6.68 17.93 13.10
CA ARG A 273 8.03 17.51 13.51
C ARG A 273 8.84 16.96 12.34
N GLY A 274 8.21 16.17 11.46
CA GLY A 274 8.83 15.63 10.25
C GLY A 274 9.28 16.69 9.25
N LEU A 275 8.46 17.73 9.05
CA LEU A 275 8.82 18.87 8.20
C LEU A 275 9.97 19.70 8.79
N LYS A 276 10.13 19.69 10.12
CA LYS A 276 11.24 20.36 10.83
C LYS A 276 12.51 19.50 10.91
N GLU A 277 12.48 18.25 10.47
CA GLU A 277 13.61 17.35 10.69
C GLU A 277 14.85 17.68 9.86
N ARG A 278 16.03 17.19 10.24
CA ARG A 278 17.30 17.49 9.55
C ARG A 278 17.42 16.81 8.18
N GLU A 279 16.94 15.57 8.07
CA GLU A 279 17.10 14.78 6.86
C GLU A 279 16.15 15.21 5.74
N THR A 280 16.69 15.48 4.55
CA THR A 280 15.89 15.91 3.39
C THR A 280 14.87 14.85 2.96
N ALA A 281 15.23 13.57 3.07
CA ALA A 281 14.32 12.46 2.75
C ALA A 281 13.08 12.44 3.66
N ILE A 282 13.24 12.76 4.94
CA ILE A 282 12.14 12.82 5.92
C ILE A 282 11.24 14.00 5.62
N LYS A 283 11.80 15.20 5.40
CA LYS A 283 11.04 16.39 5.01
C LYS A 283 10.20 16.16 3.76
N ARG A 284 10.80 15.53 2.73
CA ARG A 284 10.11 15.15 1.49
C ARG A 284 8.94 14.22 1.78
N LYS A 285 9.17 13.13 2.54
CA LYS A 285 8.12 12.17 2.91
C LYS A 285 7.01 12.81 3.72
N SER A 286 7.33 13.69 4.67
CA SER A 286 6.31 14.44 5.42
C SER A 286 5.46 15.30 4.50
N ALA A 287 6.06 15.98 3.52
CA ALA A 287 5.29 16.75 2.53
C ALA A 287 4.38 15.84 1.69
N VAL A 288 4.86 14.67 1.26
CA VAL A 288 4.03 13.69 0.52
C VAL A 288 2.84 13.19 1.37
N ILE A 289 3.06 12.91 2.66
CA ILE A 289 1.98 12.50 3.55
C ILE A 289 0.97 13.65 3.74
N VAL A 290 1.43 14.88 3.94
CA VAL A 290 0.55 16.07 4.02
C VAL A 290 -0.28 16.21 2.74
N ASP A 291 0.34 16.11 1.57
CA ASP A 291 -0.35 16.21 0.28
C ASP A 291 -1.42 15.12 0.11
N ASN A 292 -1.06 13.87 0.36
CA ASN A 292 -1.99 12.74 0.17
C ASN A 292 -3.14 12.74 1.18
N MET A 293 -2.85 13.05 2.45
CA MET A 293 -3.86 13.09 3.50
C MET A 293 -4.82 14.27 3.30
N CYS A 294 -4.30 15.48 3.05
CA CYS A 294 -5.15 16.67 2.96
C CYS A 294 -6.03 16.69 1.71
N LYS A 295 -5.73 15.94 0.65
CA LYS A 295 -6.63 15.75 -0.51
C LYS A 295 -7.98 15.12 -0.15
N LEU A 296 -8.05 14.42 0.98
CA LEU A 296 -9.23 13.68 1.46
C LEU A 296 -9.99 14.45 2.55
N VAL A 297 -9.70 15.74 2.72
CA VAL A 297 -10.47 16.61 3.61
C VAL A 297 -11.56 17.28 2.78
N GLU A 298 -12.81 16.98 3.10
CA GLU A 298 -13.98 17.50 2.36
C GLU A 298 -14.34 18.94 2.74
N ASP A 299 -14.27 19.25 4.04
CA ASP A 299 -14.64 20.56 4.57
C ASP A 299 -13.39 21.42 4.84
N PRO A 300 -13.22 22.55 4.15
CA PRO A 300 -12.11 23.48 4.39
C PRO A 300 -11.98 23.93 5.85
N LYS A 301 -13.11 23.99 6.59
CA LYS A 301 -13.15 24.42 7.99
C LYS A 301 -12.41 23.42 8.91
N ILE A 302 -12.39 22.13 8.55
CA ILE A 302 -11.68 21.08 9.28
C ILE A 302 -10.17 21.30 9.23
N VAL A 303 -9.63 21.58 8.03
CA VAL A 303 -8.18 21.75 7.86
C VAL A 303 -7.68 23.09 8.41
N ALA A 304 -8.55 24.10 8.50
CA ALA A 304 -8.22 25.47 8.88
C ALA A 304 -7.48 25.57 10.23
N ALA A 305 -7.84 24.74 11.22
CA ALA A 305 -7.20 24.73 12.53
C ALA A 305 -5.73 24.24 12.49
N PHE A 306 -5.35 23.50 11.44
CA PHE A 306 -4.04 22.86 11.31
C PHE A 306 -3.11 23.58 10.32
N LEU A 307 -3.66 24.38 9.39
CA LEU A 307 -2.89 25.18 8.42
C LEU A 307 -1.78 26.04 9.05
N PRO A 308 -2.00 26.74 10.19
CA PRO A 308 -0.95 27.55 10.81
C PRO A 308 0.30 26.75 11.23
N LYS A 309 0.16 25.43 11.45
CA LYS A 309 1.28 24.57 11.84
C LYS A 309 2.06 24.04 10.63
N LEU A 310 1.37 23.71 9.54
CA LEU A 310 1.96 23.05 8.37
C LEU A 310 2.47 24.02 7.30
N MET A 311 1.69 25.05 6.94
CA MET A 311 2.03 25.95 5.83
C MET A 311 3.37 26.69 6.00
N PRO A 312 3.72 27.24 7.18
CA PRO A 312 5.00 27.92 7.36
C PRO A 312 6.19 26.98 7.16
N GLN A 313 6.06 25.72 7.58
CA GLN A 313 7.14 24.73 7.45
C GLN A 313 7.33 24.27 6.00
N LEU A 314 6.23 24.09 5.26
CA LEU A 314 6.29 23.78 3.83
C LEU A 314 6.90 24.95 3.04
N THR A 315 6.53 26.19 3.35
CA THR A 315 7.12 27.38 2.71
C THR A 315 8.62 27.44 2.96
N TYR A 316 9.04 27.30 4.23
CA TYR A 316 10.45 27.27 4.59
C TYR A 316 11.22 26.15 3.87
N ASN A 317 10.65 24.94 3.80
CA ASN A 317 11.29 23.82 3.12
C ASN A 317 11.38 24.04 1.60
N HIS A 318 10.37 24.63 0.95
CA HIS A 318 10.41 24.93 -0.48
C HIS A 318 11.53 25.89 -0.85
N ASP A 319 11.80 26.88 0.01
CA ASP A 319 12.80 27.93 -0.20
C ASP A 319 14.23 27.46 0.13
N ASN A 320 14.39 26.52 1.06
CA ASN A 320 15.71 26.16 1.62
C ASN A 320 16.23 24.76 1.23
N LEU A 321 15.40 23.87 0.67
CA LEU A 321 15.87 22.54 0.25
C LEU A 321 16.73 22.62 -1.02
N ALA A 322 17.88 21.95 -1.03
CA ALA A 322 18.75 21.93 -2.23
C ALA A 322 18.25 20.95 -3.30
N ASP A 323 17.63 19.84 -2.89
CA ASP A 323 17.13 18.81 -3.78
C ASP A 323 15.87 19.30 -4.54
N PRO A 324 15.89 19.34 -5.88
CA PRO A 324 14.77 19.84 -6.67
C PRO A 324 13.51 18.98 -6.51
N GLU A 325 13.64 17.67 -6.35
CA GLU A 325 12.50 16.77 -6.15
C GLU A 325 11.80 17.07 -4.82
N ALA A 326 12.56 17.14 -3.72
CA ALA A 326 12.00 17.49 -2.42
C ALA A 326 11.33 18.86 -2.41
N ARG A 327 11.86 19.85 -3.14
CA ARG A 327 11.22 21.16 -3.32
C ARG A 327 9.90 21.08 -4.07
N GLU A 328 9.84 20.26 -5.11
CA GLU A 328 8.61 20.06 -5.90
C GLU A 328 7.52 19.41 -5.06
N LYS A 329 7.83 18.33 -4.34
CA LYS A 329 6.87 17.66 -3.45
C LYS A 329 6.38 18.57 -2.32
N THR A 330 7.28 19.39 -1.76
CA THR A 330 6.92 20.40 -0.77
C THR A 330 5.95 21.45 -1.34
N LYS A 331 6.17 21.88 -2.59
CA LYS A 331 5.28 22.81 -3.29
C LYS A 331 3.91 22.18 -3.56
N GLN A 332 3.88 20.93 -4.04
CA GLN A 332 2.63 20.21 -4.28
C GLN A 332 1.78 20.11 -3.01
N ALA A 333 2.40 19.77 -1.88
CA ALA A 333 1.73 19.74 -0.58
C ALA A 333 1.18 21.12 -0.17
N TYR A 334 1.97 22.18 -0.38
CA TYR A 334 1.54 23.55 -0.12
C TYR A 334 0.33 23.96 -0.98
N ASP A 335 0.40 23.70 -2.29
CA ASP A 335 -0.68 24.02 -3.24
C ASP A 335 -1.96 23.24 -2.90
N THR A 336 -1.84 21.98 -2.47
CA THR A 336 -2.96 21.19 -1.96
C THR A 336 -3.57 21.81 -0.70
N LEU A 337 -2.76 22.25 0.27
CA LEU A 337 -3.28 22.93 1.46
C LEU A 337 -3.99 24.24 1.14
N VAL A 338 -3.47 25.03 0.19
CA VAL A 338 -4.14 26.26 -0.28
C VAL A 338 -5.50 25.94 -0.91
N ARG A 339 -5.54 24.92 -1.78
CA ARG A 339 -6.78 24.49 -2.45
C ARG A 339 -7.80 23.95 -1.46
N VAL A 340 -7.42 22.99 -0.62
CA VAL A 340 -8.31 22.29 0.32
C VAL A 340 -8.76 23.25 1.42
N GLY A 341 -7.84 24.06 1.94
CA GLY A 341 -8.12 25.04 2.97
C GLY A 341 -8.79 26.31 2.47
N HIS A 342 -9.21 26.39 1.21
CA HIS A 342 -9.81 27.59 0.59
C HIS A 342 -9.05 28.89 0.95
N VAL A 343 -7.72 28.84 0.94
CA VAL A 343 -6.87 29.96 1.35
C VAL A 343 -6.81 30.98 0.21
N VAL A 344 -7.39 32.17 0.43
CA VAL A 344 -7.41 33.26 -0.56
C VAL A 344 -6.42 34.34 -0.13
N ASP A 345 -5.48 34.72 -0.99
CA ASP A 345 -4.44 35.73 -0.73
C ASP A 345 -3.63 35.47 0.55
N GLY A 346 -3.39 34.20 0.89
CA GLY A 346 -2.67 33.79 2.10
C GLY A 346 -3.48 33.91 3.40
N LYS A 347 -4.78 34.23 3.33
CA LYS A 347 -5.68 34.26 4.49
C LYS A 347 -6.36 32.92 4.66
N ILE A 348 -6.13 32.30 5.81
CA ILE A 348 -6.79 31.07 6.24
C ILE A 348 -8.26 31.40 6.58
N PRO A 349 -9.25 30.65 6.08
CA PRO A 349 -10.64 30.84 6.46
C PRO A 349 -10.84 30.66 7.97
N GLU A 350 -11.82 31.36 8.53
CA GLU A 350 -12.13 31.22 9.96
C GLU A 350 -12.65 29.81 10.26
N VAL A 351 -12.19 29.24 11.38
CA VAL A 351 -12.69 27.96 11.89
C VAL A 351 -14.18 28.10 12.19
N SER A 352 -14.97 27.08 11.85
CA SER A 352 -16.40 27.04 12.16
C SER A 352 -16.64 27.27 13.65
N ARG A 353 -17.60 28.13 13.99
CA ARG A 353 -18.07 28.34 15.36
C ARG A 353 -19.54 28.01 15.52
N ASP A 354 -20.12 27.33 14.54
CA ASP A 354 -21.57 27.11 14.48
C ASP A 354 -22.07 26.24 15.64
N GLY A 355 -21.32 25.20 16.00
CA GLY A 355 -21.60 24.33 17.15
C GLY A 355 -20.92 24.74 18.46
N ASP A 356 -20.27 25.91 18.53
CA ASP A 356 -19.71 26.40 19.78
C ASP A 356 -20.82 26.64 20.81
N VAL A 357 -20.57 26.27 22.06
CA VAL A 357 -21.53 26.44 23.17
C VAL A 357 -21.96 27.89 23.29
N ALA A 358 -21.03 28.84 23.13
CA ALA A 358 -21.33 30.27 23.19
C ALA A 358 -22.26 30.74 22.06
N THR A 359 -22.10 30.20 20.85
CA THR A 359 -22.93 30.53 19.68
C THR A 359 -24.36 30.03 19.87
N ILE A 360 -24.52 28.78 20.27
CA ILE A 360 -25.85 28.19 20.53
C ILE A 360 -26.52 28.86 21.74
N LEU A 361 -25.74 29.17 22.79
CA LEU A 361 -26.25 29.90 23.96
C LEU A 361 -26.75 31.29 23.60
N GLY A 362 -26.04 32.01 22.72
CA GLY A 362 -26.50 33.30 22.19
C GLY A 362 -27.85 33.15 21.48
N LYS A 363 -27.97 32.19 20.55
CA LYS A 363 -29.22 31.90 19.83
C LYS A 363 -30.36 31.53 20.78
N LEU A 364 -30.10 30.67 21.77
CA LEU A 364 -31.09 30.25 22.75
C LEU A 364 -31.53 31.40 23.65
N THR A 365 -30.59 32.21 24.13
CA THR A 365 -30.87 33.40 24.96
C THR A 365 -31.75 34.39 24.20
N ASP A 366 -31.47 34.61 22.91
CA ASP A 366 -32.29 35.48 22.06
C ASP A 366 -33.71 34.94 21.90
N ILE A 367 -33.89 33.64 21.68
CA ILE A 367 -35.21 32.99 21.59
C ILE A 367 -35.98 33.16 22.91
N LEU A 368 -35.32 32.94 24.06
CA LEU A 368 -35.92 33.03 25.39
C LEU A 368 -36.25 34.47 25.79
N SER A 369 -35.46 35.45 25.34
CA SER A 369 -35.64 36.87 25.71
C SER A 369 -37.00 37.46 25.31
N TYR A 370 -37.70 36.85 24.36
CA TYR A 370 -39.00 37.30 23.87
C TYR A 370 -40.15 37.07 24.87
N LYS A 371 -40.15 35.95 25.60
CA LYS A 371 -41.23 35.57 26.55
C LYS A 371 -40.74 35.20 27.95
N HIS A 372 -39.50 34.73 28.09
CA HIS A 372 -38.96 34.06 29.28
C HIS A 372 -37.70 34.75 29.83
N LYS A 373 -37.67 36.09 29.83
CA LYS A 373 -36.47 36.89 30.20
C LYS A 373 -35.91 36.60 31.60
N ASN A 374 -36.78 36.30 32.57
CA ASN A 374 -36.36 35.97 33.95
C ASN A 374 -35.70 34.58 34.06
N ALA A 375 -35.92 33.69 33.10
CA ALA A 375 -35.34 32.35 33.11
C ALA A 375 -33.84 32.36 32.74
N VAL A 376 -33.39 33.36 31.97
CA VAL A 376 -32.00 33.48 31.49
C VAL A 376 -30.99 33.54 32.63
N ASP A 377 -31.25 34.39 33.65
CA ASP A 377 -30.35 34.53 34.79
C ASP A 377 -30.52 33.40 35.82
N LYS A 378 -31.76 32.91 35.99
CA LYS A 378 -32.09 31.87 36.99
C LYS A 378 -31.54 30.49 36.61
N PHE A 379 -31.54 30.15 35.32
CA PHE A 379 -31.20 28.82 34.81
C PHE A 379 -29.92 28.78 33.97
N LYS A 380 -29.01 29.74 34.18
CA LYS A 380 -27.78 29.85 33.38
C LYS A 380 -27.00 28.53 33.22
N PRO A 381 -26.73 27.72 34.27
CA PRO A 381 -26.05 26.43 34.09
C PRO A 381 -26.82 25.44 33.23
N ALA A 382 -28.14 25.43 33.32
CA ALA A 382 -28.99 24.57 32.49
C ALA A 382 -29.00 25.04 31.03
N LEU A 383 -29.01 26.36 30.78
CA LEU A 383 -28.92 26.91 29.42
C LEU A 383 -27.57 26.61 28.76
N GLU A 384 -26.47 26.71 29.51
CA GLU A 384 -25.14 26.31 29.04
C GLU A 384 -25.10 24.81 28.69
N TYR A 385 -25.72 23.96 29.51
CA TYR A 385 -25.82 22.52 29.28
C TYR A 385 -26.66 22.18 28.05
N VAL A 386 -27.84 22.79 27.88
CA VAL A 386 -28.70 22.64 26.69
C VAL A 386 -27.97 23.12 25.44
N SER A 387 -27.23 24.23 25.55
CA SER A 387 -26.45 24.76 24.42
C SER A 387 -25.28 23.86 24.05
N ALA A 388 -24.70 23.14 25.02
CA ALA A 388 -23.68 22.13 24.77
C ALA A 388 -24.25 20.92 24.01
N ILE A 389 -25.44 20.44 24.39
CA ILE A 389 -26.14 19.36 23.66
C ILE A 389 -26.47 19.82 22.24
N GLY A 390 -27.09 21.00 22.09
CA GLY A 390 -27.43 21.54 20.77
C GLY A 390 -26.20 21.78 19.90
N GLY A 391 -25.13 22.30 20.48
CA GLY A 391 -23.86 22.47 19.78
C GLY A 391 -23.23 21.14 19.38
N HIS A 392 -23.38 20.09 20.18
CA HIS A 392 -22.93 18.75 19.81
C HIS A 392 -23.69 18.20 18.60
N LEU A 393 -25.03 18.32 18.58
CA LEU A 393 -25.85 17.90 17.44
C LEU A 393 -25.47 18.65 16.15
N VAL A 394 -25.11 19.95 16.26
CA VAL A 394 -24.60 20.72 15.11
C VAL A 394 -23.28 20.18 14.59
N ASP A 395 -22.34 19.84 15.47
CA ASP A 395 -21.04 19.26 15.06
C ASP A 395 -21.21 17.85 14.45
N ASP A 396 -22.19 17.09 14.94
CA ASP A 396 -22.56 15.76 14.40
C ASP A 396 -23.40 15.85 13.11
N ARG A 397 -23.70 17.07 12.65
CA ARG A 397 -24.56 17.36 11.49
C ARG A 397 -25.97 16.75 11.58
N ASP A 398 -26.45 16.49 12.80
CA ASP A 398 -27.80 16.03 13.03
C ASP A 398 -28.74 17.23 13.12
N PHE A 399 -29.60 17.37 12.12
CA PHE A 399 -30.65 18.39 12.07
C PHE A 399 -32.06 17.78 12.03
N GLU A 400 -32.21 16.51 12.41
CA GLU A 400 -33.51 15.84 12.40
C GLU A 400 -34.39 16.40 13.55
N PRO A 401 -35.65 16.80 13.27
CA PRO A 401 -36.53 17.33 14.30
C PRO A 401 -36.74 16.40 15.50
N LEU A 402 -36.80 15.08 15.26
CA LEU A 402 -37.02 14.08 16.31
C LEU A 402 -35.82 13.99 17.27
N SER A 403 -34.60 14.04 16.74
CA SER A 403 -33.37 14.00 17.55
C SER A 403 -33.26 15.21 18.48
N TRP A 404 -33.42 16.42 17.93
CA TRP A 404 -33.41 17.66 18.71
C TRP A 404 -34.48 17.67 19.80
N THR A 405 -35.68 17.19 19.47
CA THR A 405 -36.78 17.09 20.44
C THR A 405 -36.44 16.10 21.56
N THR A 406 -35.94 14.92 21.21
CA THR A 406 -35.59 13.87 22.18
C THR A 406 -34.51 14.35 23.17
N HIS A 407 -33.50 15.07 22.68
CA HIS A 407 -32.34 15.44 23.51
C HIS A 407 -32.49 16.77 24.25
N LEU A 408 -33.24 17.74 23.71
CA LEU A 408 -33.34 19.08 24.29
C LEU A 408 -34.66 19.34 25.00
N LEU A 409 -35.78 18.75 24.54
CA LEU A 409 -37.10 19.07 25.07
C LEU A 409 -37.22 18.87 26.59
N PRO A 410 -36.71 17.76 27.19
CA PRO A 410 -36.83 17.56 28.64
C PRO A 410 -36.17 18.69 29.46
N TYR A 411 -35.03 19.22 28.98
CA TYR A 411 -34.33 20.31 29.64
C TYR A 411 -35.06 21.64 29.42
N ILE A 412 -35.53 21.91 28.20
CA ILE A 412 -36.22 23.17 27.89
C ILE A 412 -37.55 23.27 28.63
N VAL A 413 -38.34 22.19 28.68
CA VAL A 413 -39.61 22.13 29.43
C VAL A 413 -39.38 22.47 30.90
N SER A 414 -38.31 21.96 31.53
CA SER A 414 -38.01 22.29 32.94
C SER A 414 -37.74 23.78 33.21
N ILE A 415 -37.42 24.55 32.16
CA ILE A 415 -37.08 25.98 32.23
C ILE A 415 -38.29 26.86 31.89
N VAL A 416 -39.13 26.46 30.92
CA VAL A 416 -40.18 27.31 30.31
C VAL A 416 -41.59 26.71 30.35
N GLY A 417 -41.75 25.47 30.84
CA GLY A 417 -43.00 24.72 30.85
C GLY A 417 -43.34 24.01 29.53
N ASP A 418 -44.27 23.06 29.59
CA ASP A 418 -44.68 22.19 28.48
C ASP A 418 -45.20 22.94 27.24
N ALA A 419 -45.92 24.05 27.44
CA ALA A 419 -46.63 24.73 26.36
C ALA A 419 -45.70 25.40 25.33
N ASP A 420 -44.58 25.97 25.77
CA ASP A 420 -43.65 26.71 24.91
C ASP A 420 -42.43 25.87 24.48
N GLY A 421 -42.16 24.73 25.14
CA GLY A 421 -40.96 23.90 24.95
C GLY A 421 -40.71 23.42 23.50
N PRO A 422 -41.66 22.71 22.85
CA PRO A 422 -41.46 22.18 21.50
C PRO A 422 -41.17 23.26 20.45
N GLY A 423 -41.84 24.41 20.56
CA GLY A 423 -41.65 25.54 19.66
C GLY A 423 -40.26 26.17 19.77
N ILE A 424 -39.72 26.23 20.98
CA ILE A 424 -38.36 26.74 21.23
C ILE A 424 -37.31 25.79 20.66
N VAL A 425 -37.45 24.47 20.86
CA VAL A 425 -36.53 23.45 20.32
C VAL A 425 -36.45 23.53 18.80
N ASP A 426 -37.58 23.53 18.10
CA ASP A 426 -37.59 23.58 16.62
C ASP A 426 -37.08 24.93 16.10
N THR A 427 -37.36 26.03 16.80
CA THR A 427 -36.79 27.35 16.45
C THR A 427 -35.27 27.36 16.60
N LEU A 428 -34.74 26.78 17.68
CA LEU A 428 -33.30 26.69 17.90
C LEU A 428 -32.62 25.83 16.84
N ARG A 429 -33.20 24.67 16.50
CA ARG A 429 -32.73 23.80 15.41
C ARG A 429 -32.67 24.55 14.09
N LYS A 430 -33.77 25.21 13.71
CA LYS A 430 -33.86 26.01 12.46
C LYS A 430 -32.83 27.13 12.39
N ARG A 431 -32.57 27.83 13.50
CA ARG A 431 -31.54 28.87 13.58
C ARG A 431 -30.11 28.31 13.64
N SER A 432 -29.95 27.00 13.79
CA SER A 432 -28.66 26.32 13.87
C SER A 432 -28.25 25.61 12.59
N LEU A 433 -29.10 25.60 11.55
CA LEU A 433 -28.75 25.07 10.23
C LEU A 433 -27.69 25.93 9.52
N PRO A 434 -26.61 25.31 8.98
CA PRO A 434 -25.64 25.96 8.10
C PRO A 434 -26.28 26.42 6.78
N ALA A 435 -25.77 27.51 6.20
CA ALA A 435 -26.32 28.11 4.97
C ALA A 435 -25.99 27.31 3.69
N ASP A 436 -25.08 26.35 3.79
CA ASP A 436 -24.42 25.57 2.75
C ASP A 436 -25.05 24.17 2.52
N MET A 437 -26.02 23.75 3.34
CA MET A 437 -26.68 22.43 3.23
C MET A 437 -28.02 22.43 2.48
N VAL A 438 -28.18 23.28 1.46
CA VAL A 438 -29.34 23.18 0.53
C VAL A 438 -28.95 22.16 -0.55
N GLU A 439 -29.39 20.91 -0.40
CA GLU A 439 -28.94 19.73 -1.17
C GLU A 439 -29.28 19.75 -2.68
N ASP A 440 -28.33 19.30 -3.50
CA ASP A 440 -28.52 18.85 -4.89
C ASP A 440 -28.96 17.36 -4.89
N GLU A 441 -30.16 17.06 -5.42
CA GLU A 441 -30.69 15.70 -5.56
C GLU A 441 -29.97 14.90 -6.67
N THR A 442 -29.51 13.68 -6.37
CA THR A 442 -29.03 12.70 -7.36
C THR A 442 -30.18 11.93 -8.03
N GLU A 443 -30.14 11.78 -9.35
CA GLU A 443 -31.17 11.11 -10.18
C GLU A 443 -31.47 9.64 -9.80
N ALA A 444 -32.74 9.24 -9.89
CA ALA A 444 -33.21 7.87 -9.63
C ALA A 444 -33.01 6.94 -10.86
N ASP A 445 -32.56 5.71 -10.61
CA ASP A 445 -32.37 4.67 -11.64
C ASP A 445 -33.56 3.68 -11.64
N GLU A 446 -34.21 3.49 -12.79
CA GLU A 446 -35.51 2.81 -13.02
C GLU A 446 -35.43 1.27 -13.25
N GLU A 447 -34.29 0.62 -13.06
CA GLU A 447 -34.18 -0.82 -13.35
C GLU A 447 -34.83 -1.72 -12.27
N ASP A 448 -35.55 -2.77 -12.69
CA ASP A 448 -36.06 -3.87 -11.83
C ASP A 448 -34.94 -4.82 -11.37
N GLY A 449 -35.06 -5.38 -10.15
CA GLY A 449 -34.15 -6.40 -9.58
C GLY A 449 -33.67 -6.08 -8.16
N GLU A 450 -33.40 -7.12 -7.36
CA GLU A 450 -32.88 -7.01 -5.99
C GLU A 450 -31.43 -6.48 -6.02
N ASP A 451 -31.17 -5.41 -5.28
CA ASP A 451 -29.82 -4.87 -5.07
C ASP A 451 -29.07 -5.76 -4.07
N LEU A 452 -27.92 -6.27 -4.51
CA LEU A 452 -26.94 -6.92 -3.62
C LEU A 452 -26.09 -5.89 -2.90
N CYS A 453 -25.85 -4.72 -3.48
CA CYS A 453 -25.23 -3.59 -2.80
C CYS A 453 -25.59 -2.27 -3.48
N ASN A 454 -25.57 -1.18 -2.72
CA ASN A 454 -25.61 0.19 -3.20
C ASN A 454 -24.81 1.06 -2.23
N CYS A 455 -23.52 1.24 -2.49
CA CYS A 455 -22.63 1.96 -1.60
C CYS A 455 -21.84 3.05 -2.32
N THR A 456 -21.53 4.10 -1.59
CA THR A 456 -20.62 5.17 -2.01
C THR A 456 -19.36 5.07 -1.17
N PHE A 457 -18.20 4.97 -1.80
CA PHE A 457 -16.94 4.74 -1.08
C PHE A 457 -15.72 5.30 -1.80
N ASN A 458 -14.62 5.39 -1.05
CA ASN A 458 -13.27 5.64 -1.54
C ASN A 458 -12.47 4.34 -1.60
N LEU A 459 -11.53 4.22 -2.54
CA LEU A 459 -10.59 3.11 -2.58
C LEU A 459 -9.18 3.61 -2.88
N ALA A 460 -8.20 3.14 -2.12
CA ALA A 460 -6.80 3.43 -2.37
C ALA A 460 -5.94 2.19 -2.04
N TYR A 461 -4.78 2.08 -2.68
CA TYR A 461 -3.79 1.02 -2.42
C TYR A 461 -2.35 1.56 -2.40
N GLY A 462 -1.56 1.19 -1.40
CA GLY A 462 -0.15 1.60 -1.29
C GLY A 462 -0.01 3.05 -0.80
N ALA A 463 0.37 4.01 -1.64
CA ALA A 463 0.22 5.46 -1.36
C ALA A 463 -0.65 6.20 -2.41
N LYS A 464 -1.38 5.45 -3.26
CA LYS A 464 -2.11 5.95 -4.43
C LYS A 464 -3.63 5.79 -4.26
N ILE A 465 -4.36 6.91 -4.38
CA ILE A 465 -5.83 6.92 -4.49
C ILE A 465 -6.24 6.29 -5.83
N LEU A 466 -7.17 5.33 -5.79
CA LEU A 466 -7.67 4.58 -6.94
C LEU A 466 -9.10 5.00 -7.31
N LEU A 467 -9.96 5.19 -6.31
CA LEU A 467 -11.33 5.66 -6.41
C LEU A 467 -11.60 6.70 -5.32
N ASN A 468 -12.37 7.74 -5.66
CA ASN A 468 -12.77 8.82 -4.77
C ASN A 468 -14.28 9.05 -4.92
N GLN A 469 -15.06 8.85 -3.86
CA GLN A 469 -16.50 9.00 -3.71
C GLN A 469 -17.28 8.36 -4.85
N THR A 470 -16.97 7.10 -5.15
CA THR A 470 -17.63 6.40 -6.24
C THR A 470 -18.81 5.61 -5.73
N THR A 471 -19.87 5.57 -6.53
CA THR A 471 -21.01 4.69 -6.29
C THR A 471 -20.78 3.33 -6.94
N LEU A 472 -21.02 2.25 -6.22
CA LEU A 472 -21.11 0.89 -6.77
C LEU A 472 -22.46 0.30 -6.41
N ARG A 473 -23.21 -0.07 -7.44
CA ARG A 473 -24.49 -0.75 -7.29
C ARG A 473 -24.46 -2.05 -8.09
N LEU A 474 -24.72 -3.16 -7.41
CA LEU A 474 -24.74 -4.49 -8.01
C LEU A 474 -26.10 -5.14 -7.78
N LYS A 475 -26.63 -5.76 -8.83
CA LYS A 475 -27.90 -6.50 -8.82
C LYS A 475 -27.69 -8.00 -8.91
N ARG A 476 -28.58 -8.75 -8.26
CA ARG A 476 -28.55 -10.22 -8.22
C ARG A 476 -28.69 -10.84 -9.62
N GLY A 477 -27.85 -11.83 -9.92
CA GLY A 477 -27.89 -12.65 -11.14
C GLY A 477 -27.33 -11.97 -12.39
N GLN A 478 -26.72 -10.79 -12.26
CA GLN A 478 -26.14 -10.05 -13.38
C GLN A 478 -24.64 -10.33 -13.52
N ARG A 479 -24.12 -10.19 -14.75
CA ARG A 479 -22.70 -10.39 -15.06
C ARG A 479 -22.03 -9.08 -15.43
N TYR A 480 -21.07 -8.66 -14.60
CA TYR A 480 -20.36 -7.39 -14.70
C TYR A 480 -18.92 -7.61 -15.18
N GLY A 481 -18.49 -6.85 -16.18
CA GLY A 481 -17.10 -6.74 -16.59
C GLY A 481 -16.48 -5.51 -15.93
N LEU A 482 -15.48 -5.70 -15.09
CA LEU A 482 -14.77 -4.60 -14.44
C LEU A 482 -13.59 -4.16 -15.32
N LEU A 483 -13.78 -3.04 -16.02
CA LEU A 483 -12.83 -2.51 -16.99
C LEU A 483 -12.18 -1.22 -16.49
N GLY A 484 -10.96 -1.00 -16.95
CA GLY A 484 -10.17 0.18 -16.63
C GLY A 484 -8.72 -0.01 -17.04
N PRO A 485 -7.94 1.09 -17.14
CA PRO A 485 -6.51 1.01 -17.43
C PRO A 485 -5.74 0.24 -16.35
N ASN A 486 -4.55 -0.25 -16.69
CA ASN A 486 -3.76 -1.01 -15.71
C ASN A 486 -3.19 -0.11 -14.62
N GLY A 487 -3.20 -0.61 -13.38
CA GLY A 487 -2.91 0.20 -12.20
C GLY A 487 -4.03 1.18 -11.81
N SER A 488 -5.24 1.05 -12.38
CA SER A 488 -6.45 1.77 -11.93
C SER A 488 -7.03 1.22 -10.62
N GLY A 489 -6.68 -0.02 -10.25
CA GLY A 489 -7.15 -0.62 -8.99
C GLY A 489 -8.15 -1.77 -9.12
N LYS A 490 -8.34 -2.38 -10.29
CA LYS A 490 -9.34 -3.45 -10.53
C LYS A 490 -9.23 -4.62 -9.54
N THR A 491 -8.08 -5.30 -9.51
CA THR A 491 -7.79 -6.40 -8.55
C THR A 491 -7.89 -5.94 -7.10
N THR A 492 -7.43 -4.72 -6.81
CA THR A 492 -7.55 -4.12 -5.47
C THR A 492 -9.01 -4.00 -5.06
N LEU A 493 -9.89 -3.53 -5.95
CA LEU A 493 -11.31 -3.39 -5.66
C LEU A 493 -11.94 -4.76 -5.37
N MET A 494 -11.62 -5.80 -6.15
CA MET A 494 -12.17 -7.13 -5.89
C MET A 494 -11.69 -7.71 -4.56
N ARG A 495 -10.40 -7.56 -4.23
CA ARG A 495 -9.86 -7.96 -2.92
C ARG A 495 -10.53 -7.18 -1.78
N ALA A 496 -10.75 -5.89 -1.96
CA ALA A 496 -11.41 -5.05 -0.97
C ALA A 496 -12.88 -5.47 -0.75
N ILE A 497 -13.58 -5.86 -1.81
CA ILE A 497 -14.94 -6.41 -1.72
C ILE A 497 -14.92 -7.73 -0.92
N ASN A 498 -14.03 -8.66 -1.27
CA ASN A 498 -13.97 -9.96 -0.61
C ASN A 498 -13.59 -9.88 0.88
N ASN A 499 -12.73 -8.92 1.23
CA ASN A 499 -12.18 -8.75 2.58
C ASN A 499 -12.96 -7.75 3.45
N GLU A 500 -14.16 -7.33 3.05
CA GLU A 500 -15.01 -6.38 3.79
C GLU A 500 -14.34 -5.01 4.05
N GLN A 501 -13.49 -4.58 3.11
CA GLN A 501 -12.76 -3.32 3.20
C GLN A 501 -13.48 -2.15 2.50
N VAL A 502 -14.47 -2.45 1.65
CA VAL A 502 -15.30 -1.44 0.98
C VAL A 502 -16.36 -0.93 1.94
N GLU A 503 -16.36 0.38 2.20
CA GLU A 503 -17.33 1.03 3.06
C GLU A 503 -18.75 0.95 2.48
N GLY A 504 -19.73 0.65 3.34
CA GLY A 504 -21.12 0.46 2.95
C GLY A 504 -21.42 -0.82 2.16
N PHE A 505 -20.42 -1.65 1.81
CA PHE A 505 -20.66 -2.94 1.18
C PHE A 505 -21.17 -3.96 2.23
N PRO A 506 -22.19 -4.78 1.93
CA PRO A 506 -22.72 -5.76 2.88
C PRO A 506 -21.67 -6.77 3.33
N LYS A 507 -21.80 -7.22 4.59
CA LYS A 507 -20.88 -8.22 5.16
C LYS A 507 -21.06 -9.59 4.50
N GLN A 508 -20.06 -10.46 4.61
CA GLN A 508 -20.09 -11.83 4.11
C GLN A 508 -21.25 -12.68 4.71
N SER A 509 -21.83 -12.25 5.83
CA SER A 509 -23.02 -12.86 6.43
C SER A 509 -24.32 -12.55 5.68
N GLU A 510 -24.37 -11.44 4.94
CA GLU A 510 -25.55 -10.99 4.18
C GLU A 510 -25.39 -11.29 2.69
N VAL A 511 -24.20 -11.03 2.13
CA VAL A 511 -23.87 -11.29 0.73
C VAL A 511 -22.56 -12.06 0.68
N LYS A 512 -22.63 -13.34 0.32
CA LYS A 512 -21.45 -14.21 0.25
C LYS A 512 -20.66 -13.90 -1.02
N THR A 513 -19.47 -13.33 -0.88
CA THR A 513 -18.54 -13.09 -2.00
C THR A 513 -17.40 -14.11 -1.94
N VAL A 514 -17.07 -14.72 -3.08
CA VAL A 514 -15.96 -15.68 -3.17
C VAL A 514 -15.00 -15.23 -4.24
N TYR A 515 -13.76 -14.99 -3.82
CA TYR A 515 -12.67 -14.62 -4.70
C TYR A 515 -11.89 -15.84 -5.19
N VAL A 516 -11.88 -16.03 -6.52
CA VAL A 516 -11.20 -17.16 -7.17
C VAL A 516 -9.76 -16.76 -7.49
N GLU A 517 -8.83 -17.06 -6.58
CA GLU A 517 -7.39 -16.87 -6.78
C GLU A 517 -6.67 -18.18 -7.18
N HIS A 518 -5.55 -18.04 -7.89
CA HIS A 518 -4.68 -19.14 -8.36
C HIS A 518 -3.57 -19.52 -7.38
N ASP A 519 -3.77 -19.29 -6.08
CA ASP A 519 -2.73 -19.53 -5.08
C ASP A 519 -2.66 -21.02 -4.70
N LEU A 520 -1.72 -21.72 -5.32
CA LEU A 520 -1.17 -22.95 -4.77
C LEU A 520 0.07 -22.59 -3.97
N ASP A 521 0.01 -22.79 -2.66
CA ASP A 521 1.15 -22.58 -1.79
C ASP A 521 2.24 -23.62 -2.12
N SER A 522 3.52 -23.23 -2.05
CA SER A 522 4.64 -24.16 -2.24
C SER A 522 4.67 -25.30 -1.22
N ALA A 523 3.88 -25.20 -0.15
CA ALA A 523 3.70 -26.22 0.87
C ALA A 523 2.71 -27.34 0.48
N ASP A 524 1.92 -27.17 -0.59
CA ASP A 524 0.82 -28.08 -0.97
C ASP A 524 1.26 -29.22 -1.93
N THR A 525 2.56 -29.44 -2.10
CA THR A 525 3.12 -30.21 -3.23
C THR A 525 2.88 -31.72 -3.22
N GLU A 526 2.46 -32.29 -2.07
CA GLU A 526 2.33 -33.75 -1.88
C GLU A 526 0.88 -34.26 -1.70
N MET A 527 -0.11 -33.37 -1.67
CA MET A 527 -1.51 -33.75 -1.44
C MET A 527 -2.22 -34.19 -2.73
N THR A 528 -3.24 -35.03 -2.60
CA THR A 528 -4.15 -35.38 -3.71
C THR A 528 -5.16 -34.25 -3.96
N THR A 529 -5.69 -34.16 -5.18
CA THR A 529 -6.69 -33.14 -5.55
C THR A 529 -7.88 -33.12 -4.60
N ILE A 530 -8.41 -34.30 -4.26
CA ILE A 530 -9.51 -34.42 -3.30
C ILE A 530 -9.10 -34.06 -1.86
N GLY A 531 -7.93 -34.50 -1.40
CA GLY A 531 -7.45 -34.24 -0.05
C GLY A 531 -7.19 -32.75 0.19
N TRP A 532 -6.65 -32.05 -0.80
CA TRP A 532 -6.46 -30.60 -0.73
C TRP A 532 -7.78 -29.84 -0.78
N THR A 533 -8.72 -30.27 -1.62
CA THR A 533 -10.06 -29.66 -1.69
C THR A 533 -10.75 -29.73 -0.32
N GLN A 534 -10.69 -30.87 0.34
CA GLN A 534 -11.25 -31.04 1.69
C GLN A 534 -10.56 -30.19 2.75
N MET A 535 -9.23 -30.12 2.71
CA MET A 535 -8.48 -29.27 3.64
C MET A 535 -8.90 -27.81 3.52
N LYS A 536 -9.02 -27.29 2.30
CA LYS A 536 -9.46 -25.91 2.07
C LYS A 536 -10.93 -25.72 2.44
N LEU A 537 -11.83 -26.66 2.15
CA LEU A 537 -13.23 -26.60 2.59
C LEU A 537 -13.36 -26.55 4.13
N LYS A 538 -12.57 -27.36 4.85
CA LYS A 538 -12.51 -27.30 6.32
C LYS A 538 -12.02 -25.95 6.84
N SER A 539 -11.07 -25.32 6.16
CA SER A 539 -10.56 -24.00 6.56
C SER A 539 -11.60 -22.89 6.48
N VAL A 540 -12.63 -23.04 5.64
CA VAL A 540 -13.78 -22.12 5.52
C VAL A 540 -15.03 -22.63 6.27
N GLY A 541 -14.90 -23.68 7.08
CA GLY A 541 -15.98 -24.22 7.92
C GLY A 541 -16.99 -25.11 7.19
N ILE A 542 -16.66 -25.62 6.01
CA ILE A 542 -17.52 -26.52 5.22
C ILE A 542 -17.04 -27.97 5.39
N GLU A 543 -17.92 -28.81 5.91
CA GLU A 543 -17.70 -30.26 6.00
C GLU A 543 -18.60 -31.00 5.01
N LEU A 544 -17.99 -31.55 3.97
CA LEU A 544 -18.65 -32.39 2.96
C LEU A 544 -17.99 -33.78 2.96
N THR A 545 -18.76 -34.79 2.58
CA THR A 545 -18.24 -36.16 2.43
C THR A 545 -17.37 -36.29 1.17
N ASP A 546 -16.42 -37.24 1.16
CA ASP A 546 -15.60 -37.57 -0.01
C ASP A 546 -16.45 -37.82 -1.26
N ALA A 547 -17.62 -38.45 -1.10
CA ALA A 547 -18.54 -38.75 -2.17
C ALA A 547 -19.14 -37.47 -2.80
N GLU A 548 -19.53 -36.50 -1.97
CA GLU A 548 -20.08 -35.21 -2.45
C GLU A 548 -19.01 -34.38 -3.15
N VAL A 549 -17.82 -34.28 -2.56
CA VAL A 549 -16.68 -33.57 -3.18
C VAL A 549 -16.30 -34.22 -4.50
N LYS A 550 -16.21 -35.55 -4.54
CA LYS A 550 -15.90 -36.31 -5.76
C LYS A 550 -16.98 -36.11 -6.83
N GLN A 551 -18.25 -36.14 -6.47
CA GLN A 551 -19.35 -35.92 -7.41
C GLN A 551 -19.30 -34.54 -8.06
N THR A 552 -19.09 -33.48 -7.28
CA THR A 552 -18.98 -32.12 -7.83
C THR A 552 -17.72 -31.97 -8.70
N LEU A 553 -16.60 -32.62 -8.36
CA LEU A 553 -15.43 -32.63 -9.25
C LEU A 553 -15.71 -33.39 -10.56
N LEU A 554 -16.46 -34.50 -10.52
CA LEU A 554 -16.91 -35.20 -11.74
C LEU A 554 -17.83 -34.31 -12.60
N ASP A 555 -18.72 -33.53 -11.98
CA ASP A 555 -19.60 -32.58 -12.68
C ASP A 555 -18.79 -31.44 -13.37
N PHE A 556 -17.60 -31.14 -12.84
CA PHE A 556 -16.62 -30.23 -13.45
C PHE A 556 -15.68 -30.93 -14.47
N ASN A 557 -16.01 -32.16 -14.87
CA ASN A 557 -15.31 -33.02 -15.82
C ASN A 557 -13.92 -33.51 -15.36
N PHE A 558 -13.63 -33.56 -14.05
CA PHE A 558 -12.42 -34.24 -13.58
C PHE A 558 -12.57 -35.76 -13.75
N ASP A 559 -11.49 -36.45 -14.13
CA ASP A 559 -11.47 -37.92 -14.13
C ASP A 559 -11.00 -38.50 -12.78
N ASP A 560 -11.29 -39.77 -12.52
CA ASP A 560 -10.91 -40.44 -11.26
C ASP A 560 -9.39 -40.35 -10.99
N LYS A 561 -8.59 -40.40 -12.05
CA LYS A 561 -7.12 -40.39 -11.96
C LYS A 561 -6.59 -39.01 -11.56
N GLN A 562 -7.25 -37.94 -11.99
CA GLN A 562 -6.96 -36.55 -11.63
C GLN A 562 -7.42 -36.23 -10.20
N ILE A 563 -8.57 -36.77 -9.79
CA ILE A 563 -9.12 -36.58 -8.44
C ILE A 563 -8.21 -37.26 -7.40
N GLU A 564 -7.72 -38.46 -7.70
CA GLU A 564 -6.86 -39.26 -6.81
C GLU A 564 -5.36 -38.94 -6.98
N GLY A 565 -4.98 -38.25 -8.05
CA GLY A 565 -3.62 -37.82 -8.33
C GLY A 565 -3.18 -36.60 -7.51
N ALA A 566 -1.87 -36.35 -7.51
CA ALA A 566 -1.28 -35.19 -6.84
C ALA A 566 -1.69 -33.88 -7.54
N ILE A 567 -1.96 -32.82 -6.76
CA ILE A 567 -2.39 -31.51 -7.30
C ILE A 567 -1.30 -30.88 -8.18
N THR A 568 -0.04 -31.21 -7.90
CA THR A 568 1.13 -30.81 -8.69
C THR A 568 1.13 -31.39 -10.10
N ALA A 569 0.45 -32.52 -10.32
CA ALA A 569 0.30 -33.13 -11.64
C ALA A 569 -0.81 -32.47 -12.48
N LEU A 570 -1.69 -31.66 -11.87
CA LEU A 570 -2.71 -30.92 -12.61
C LEU A 570 -2.06 -29.81 -13.44
N SER A 571 -2.48 -29.69 -14.69
CA SER A 571 -2.10 -28.54 -15.52
C SER A 571 -2.72 -27.24 -14.95
N GLY A 572 -2.17 -26.08 -15.32
CA GLY A 572 -2.73 -24.78 -14.91
C GLY A 572 -4.23 -24.64 -15.19
N GLY A 573 -4.71 -25.14 -16.33
CA GLY A 573 -6.14 -25.08 -16.66
C GLY A 573 -7.03 -25.96 -15.77
N TRP A 574 -6.52 -27.11 -15.33
CA TRP A 574 -7.20 -27.98 -14.38
C TRP A 574 -7.20 -27.40 -12.97
N LYS A 575 -6.12 -26.70 -12.59
CA LYS A 575 -6.06 -25.96 -11.32
C LYS A 575 -7.08 -24.82 -11.27
N MET A 576 -7.31 -24.14 -12.40
CA MET A 576 -8.35 -23.13 -12.48
C MET A 576 -9.76 -23.71 -12.32
N LYS A 577 -10.04 -24.81 -13.03
CA LYS A 577 -11.29 -25.55 -12.87
C LYS A 577 -11.50 -26.02 -11.43
N LEU A 578 -10.43 -26.41 -10.74
CA LEU A 578 -10.48 -26.81 -9.33
C LEU A 578 -10.83 -25.62 -8.42
N ALA A 579 -10.25 -24.45 -8.67
CA ALA A 579 -10.57 -23.23 -7.93
C ALA A 579 -12.03 -22.79 -8.13
N LEU A 580 -12.55 -22.91 -9.35
CA LEU A 580 -13.95 -22.67 -9.67
C LEU A 580 -14.88 -23.71 -9.01
N ALA A 581 -14.53 -24.98 -9.06
CA ALA A 581 -15.26 -26.04 -8.37
C ALA A 581 -15.31 -25.78 -6.86
N ARG A 582 -14.21 -25.27 -6.28
CA ARG A 582 -14.16 -24.84 -4.88
C ARG A 582 -15.20 -23.76 -4.57
N ALA A 583 -15.25 -22.73 -5.42
CA ALA A 583 -16.19 -21.63 -5.22
C ALA A 583 -17.65 -22.09 -5.23
N VAL A 584 -18.00 -23.15 -5.98
CA VAL A 584 -19.37 -23.69 -5.99
C VAL A 584 -19.77 -24.29 -4.64
N PHE A 585 -18.87 -24.94 -3.92
CA PHE A 585 -19.19 -25.51 -2.61
C PHE A 585 -19.59 -24.43 -1.59
N GLU A 586 -19.07 -23.22 -1.74
CA GLU A 586 -19.33 -22.08 -0.85
C GLU A 586 -20.68 -21.38 -1.14
N LYS A 587 -21.37 -21.74 -2.23
CA LYS A 587 -22.65 -21.15 -2.68
C LYS A 587 -22.65 -19.61 -2.67
N PRO A 588 -21.76 -18.95 -3.43
CA PRO A 588 -21.63 -17.51 -3.44
C PRO A 588 -22.86 -16.80 -4.05
N ASP A 589 -23.16 -15.61 -3.54
CA ASP A 589 -24.06 -14.64 -4.17
C ASP A 589 -23.35 -13.84 -5.27
N ILE A 590 -22.04 -13.61 -5.08
CA ILE A 590 -21.15 -12.92 -6.02
C ILE A 590 -19.86 -13.72 -6.22
N LEU A 591 -19.58 -14.11 -7.46
CA LEU A 591 -18.31 -14.67 -7.92
C LEU A 591 -17.38 -13.56 -8.38
N LEU A 592 -16.20 -13.46 -7.77
CA LEU A 592 -15.16 -12.52 -8.17
C LEU A 592 -14.07 -13.28 -8.94
N LEU A 593 -13.87 -12.92 -10.20
CA LEU A 593 -13.01 -13.64 -11.14
C LEU A 593 -11.95 -12.69 -11.70
N ASP A 594 -10.68 -12.90 -11.34
CA ASP A 594 -9.54 -12.12 -11.87
C ASP A 594 -8.79 -12.95 -12.91
N GLU A 595 -8.78 -12.47 -14.15
CA GLU A 595 -8.16 -13.10 -15.32
C GLU A 595 -8.44 -14.61 -15.44
N PRO A 596 -9.72 -15.03 -15.47
CA PRO A 596 -10.06 -16.43 -15.32
C PRO A 596 -9.71 -17.30 -16.54
N THR A 597 -9.36 -16.67 -17.66
CA THR A 597 -8.90 -17.30 -18.89
C THR A 597 -7.41 -17.67 -18.85
N ASN A 598 -6.65 -17.21 -17.83
CA ASN A 598 -5.23 -17.51 -17.73
C ASN A 598 -4.99 -19.01 -17.55
N HIS A 599 -3.95 -19.52 -18.24
CA HIS A 599 -3.57 -20.94 -18.23
C HIS A 599 -4.65 -21.92 -18.73
N LEU A 600 -5.76 -21.43 -19.30
CA LEU A 600 -6.78 -22.24 -19.97
C LEU A 600 -6.45 -22.37 -21.46
N ASP A 601 -6.73 -23.54 -22.03
CA ASP A 601 -6.79 -23.70 -23.48
C ASP A 601 -8.17 -23.26 -24.02
N VAL A 602 -8.29 -23.20 -25.35
CA VAL A 602 -9.51 -22.73 -26.03
C VAL A 602 -10.76 -23.56 -25.65
N VAL A 603 -10.57 -24.86 -25.36
CA VAL A 603 -11.67 -25.77 -24.97
C VAL A 603 -12.17 -25.44 -23.57
N ASN A 604 -11.24 -25.21 -22.63
CA ASN A 604 -11.57 -24.89 -21.24
C ASN A 604 -12.12 -23.47 -21.08
N VAL A 605 -11.66 -22.50 -21.90
CA VAL A 605 -12.27 -21.16 -21.97
C VAL A 605 -13.73 -21.28 -22.39
N LYS A 606 -14.04 -22.08 -23.42
CA LYS A 606 -15.41 -22.24 -23.89
C LYS A 606 -16.33 -22.86 -22.82
N TRP A 607 -15.83 -23.86 -22.11
CA TRP A 607 -16.56 -24.43 -20.97
C TRP A 607 -16.85 -23.40 -19.88
N LEU A 608 -15.90 -22.51 -19.59
CA LEU A 608 -16.08 -21.45 -18.59
C LEU A 608 -17.13 -20.42 -19.02
N GLU A 609 -17.14 -20.02 -20.29
CA GLU A 609 -18.19 -19.14 -20.85
C GLU A 609 -19.57 -19.75 -20.60
N ASP A 610 -19.74 -21.01 -21.00
CA ASP A 610 -21.02 -21.70 -20.91
C ASP A 610 -21.45 -21.88 -19.44
N TYR A 611 -20.49 -22.11 -18.53
CA TYR A 611 -20.75 -22.16 -17.09
C TYR A 611 -21.25 -20.82 -16.54
N LEU A 612 -20.57 -19.71 -16.85
CA LEU A 612 -20.93 -18.38 -16.33
C LEU A 612 -22.24 -17.86 -16.91
N ILE A 613 -22.54 -18.17 -18.18
CA ILE A 613 -23.80 -17.79 -18.83
C ILE A 613 -24.99 -18.48 -18.17
N ASN A 614 -24.83 -19.74 -17.77
CA ASN A 614 -25.89 -20.55 -17.17
C ASN A 614 -25.94 -20.46 -15.63
N SER A 615 -24.96 -19.80 -15.00
CA SER A 615 -24.92 -19.66 -13.54
C SER A 615 -25.96 -18.63 -13.05
N PRO A 616 -26.73 -18.93 -11.99
CA PRO A 616 -27.63 -17.96 -11.36
C PRO A 616 -26.91 -16.93 -10.49
N CYS A 617 -25.60 -17.11 -10.26
CA CYS A 617 -24.78 -16.26 -9.42
C CYS A 617 -24.41 -14.95 -10.14
N THR A 618 -24.34 -13.86 -9.38
CA THR A 618 -23.78 -12.60 -9.89
C THR A 618 -22.28 -12.77 -10.09
N SER A 619 -21.70 -12.21 -11.14
CA SER A 619 -20.24 -12.28 -11.33
C SER A 619 -19.64 -10.92 -11.63
N ILE A 620 -18.48 -10.65 -11.05
CA ILE A 620 -17.60 -9.54 -11.42
C ILE A 620 -16.35 -10.15 -12.04
N ILE A 621 -16.13 -9.81 -13.30
CA ILE A 621 -15.11 -10.44 -14.14
C ILE A 621 -14.11 -9.37 -14.57
N ILE A 622 -12.85 -9.59 -14.25
CA ILE A 622 -11.72 -8.91 -14.88
C ILE A 622 -11.13 -9.90 -15.87
N SER A 623 -11.02 -9.52 -17.14
CA SER A 623 -10.33 -10.34 -18.13
C SER A 623 -9.72 -9.46 -19.22
N HIS A 624 -8.58 -9.89 -19.74
CA HIS A 624 -7.96 -9.30 -20.92
C HIS A 624 -8.45 -9.92 -22.24
N ASP A 625 -9.17 -11.05 -22.19
CA ASP A 625 -9.77 -11.67 -23.36
C ASP A 625 -11.07 -10.95 -23.75
N SER A 626 -10.96 -10.12 -24.78
CA SER A 626 -12.09 -9.34 -25.30
C SER A 626 -13.19 -10.20 -25.93
N ARG A 627 -12.89 -11.43 -26.40
CA ARG A 627 -13.93 -12.33 -26.92
C ARG A 627 -14.73 -12.91 -25.76
N PHE A 628 -14.03 -13.44 -24.76
CA PHE A 628 -14.63 -13.94 -23.54
C PHE A 628 -15.54 -12.91 -22.85
N LEU A 629 -15.06 -11.67 -22.69
CA LEU A 629 -15.88 -10.59 -22.11
C LEU A 629 -17.13 -10.25 -22.95
N ASP A 630 -17.01 -10.22 -24.28
CA ASP A 630 -18.13 -9.89 -25.16
C ASP A 630 -19.20 -11.01 -25.19
N ASP A 631 -18.79 -12.26 -24.95
CA ASP A 631 -19.67 -13.42 -24.87
C ASP A 631 -20.37 -13.56 -23.51
N VAL A 632 -19.68 -13.23 -22.40
CA VAL A 632 -20.20 -13.47 -21.04
C VAL A 632 -20.89 -12.25 -20.42
N VAL A 633 -20.31 -11.05 -20.53
CA VAL A 633 -20.71 -9.87 -19.74
C VAL A 633 -21.98 -9.20 -20.27
N GLN A 634 -22.80 -8.68 -19.35
CA GLN A 634 -24.02 -7.91 -19.65
C GLN A 634 -23.89 -6.41 -19.31
N HIS A 635 -23.01 -6.08 -18.38
CA HIS A 635 -22.76 -4.73 -17.90
C HIS A 635 -21.28 -4.47 -17.76
N VAL A 636 -20.82 -3.30 -18.17
CA VAL A 636 -19.44 -2.87 -17.97
C VAL A 636 -19.40 -1.87 -16.80
N ILE A 637 -18.56 -2.14 -15.81
CA ILE A 637 -18.18 -1.17 -14.79
C ILE A 637 -16.82 -0.62 -15.20
N HIS A 638 -16.76 0.64 -15.63
CA HIS A 638 -15.56 1.25 -16.18
C HIS A 638 -14.96 2.29 -15.22
N TYR A 639 -13.65 2.23 -15.01
CA TYR A 639 -12.89 3.24 -14.28
C TYR A 639 -12.72 4.52 -15.11
N GLU A 640 -13.24 5.64 -14.61
CA GLU A 640 -13.08 6.97 -15.20
C GLU A 640 -12.66 7.99 -14.14
N ARG A 641 -11.43 8.50 -14.22
CA ARG A 641 -10.94 9.62 -13.38
C ARG A 641 -11.27 9.44 -11.88
N PHE A 642 -10.86 8.31 -11.30
CA PHE A 642 -11.13 7.93 -9.90
C PHE A 642 -12.61 7.67 -9.56
N LYS A 643 -13.49 7.50 -10.54
CA LYS A 643 -14.88 7.05 -10.36
C LYS A 643 -15.13 5.75 -11.12
N LEU A 644 -16.12 4.99 -10.68
CA LEU A 644 -16.71 3.87 -11.40
C LEU A 644 -17.97 4.37 -12.10
N LYS A 645 -18.06 4.11 -13.40
CA LYS A 645 -19.29 4.31 -14.17
C LYS A 645 -19.80 2.98 -14.70
N ARG A 646 -21.08 2.74 -14.50
CA ARG A 646 -21.77 1.57 -15.02
C ARG A 646 -22.31 1.87 -16.42
N TYR A 647 -22.07 0.95 -17.35
CA TYR A 647 -22.57 0.96 -18.71
C TYR A 647 -23.32 -0.34 -18.98
N ARG A 648 -24.52 -0.25 -19.52
CA ARG A 648 -25.29 -1.43 -19.94
C ARG A 648 -24.93 -1.85 -21.35
N GLY A 649 -24.74 -3.15 -21.55
CA GLY A 649 -24.37 -3.76 -22.83
C GLY A 649 -23.09 -4.59 -22.77
N LYS A 650 -22.83 -5.32 -23.85
CA LYS A 650 -21.60 -6.11 -24.04
C LYS A 650 -20.38 -5.21 -24.27
N LEU A 651 -19.18 -5.78 -24.27
CA LEU A 651 -17.92 -5.04 -24.51
C LEU A 651 -17.96 -4.26 -25.84
N SER A 652 -18.44 -4.88 -26.91
CA SER A 652 -18.55 -4.28 -28.24
C SER A 652 -19.50 -3.08 -28.29
N GLU A 653 -20.55 -3.07 -27.46
CA GLU A 653 -21.49 -1.95 -27.33
C GLU A 653 -20.90 -0.82 -26.49
N PHE A 654 -20.18 -1.17 -25.42
CA PHE A 654 -19.44 -0.23 -24.58
C PHE A 654 -18.37 0.53 -25.39
N VAL A 655 -17.57 -0.17 -26.21
CA VAL A 655 -16.51 0.45 -27.03
C VAL A 655 -17.07 1.44 -28.07
N LYS A 656 -18.32 1.25 -28.53
CA LYS A 656 -19.00 2.24 -29.39
C LYS A 656 -19.32 3.54 -28.64
N ARG A 657 -19.65 3.45 -27.35
CA ARG A 657 -20.00 4.60 -26.49
C ARG A 657 -18.78 5.31 -25.91
N VAL A 658 -17.72 4.57 -25.61
CA VAL A 658 -16.47 5.08 -25.04
C VAL A 658 -15.32 4.79 -26.02
N PRO A 659 -15.00 5.71 -26.95
CA PRO A 659 -14.00 5.47 -27.99
C PRO A 659 -12.58 5.25 -27.46
N SER A 660 -12.25 5.73 -26.26
CA SER A 660 -10.97 5.47 -25.59
C SER A 660 -10.80 4.00 -25.17
N ALA A 661 -11.89 3.23 -25.11
CA ALA A 661 -11.86 1.80 -24.82
C ALA A 661 -11.51 0.92 -26.04
N LYS A 662 -11.19 1.51 -27.21
CA LYS A 662 -10.77 0.74 -28.40
C LYS A 662 -9.47 -0.06 -28.20
N SER A 663 -8.64 0.34 -27.24
CA SER A 663 -7.43 -0.41 -26.85
C SER A 663 -7.72 -1.86 -26.41
N TYR A 664 -8.93 -2.17 -25.95
CA TYR A 664 -9.32 -3.53 -25.60
C TYR A 664 -9.39 -4.48 -26.81
N TYR A 665 -9.54 -3.98 -28.04
CA TYR A 665 -9.56 -4.80 -29.26
C TYR A 665 -8.25 -4.71 -30.07
N GLU A 666 -7.52 -3.59 -29.97
CA GLU A 666 -6.33 -3.32 -30.80
C GLU A 666 -5.07 -3.11 -29.93
N LEU A 667 -4.13 -4.06 -29.98
CA LEU A 667 -2.81 -3.99 -29.31
C LEU A 667 -1.97 -2.75 -29.69
N SER A 668 -2.23 -2.15 -30.86
CA SER A 668 -1.54 -0.95 -31.34
C SER A 668 -1.95 0.35 -30.62
N ALA A 669 -3.13 0.37 -29.98
CA ALA A 669 -3.72 1.56 -29.37
C ALA A 669 -3.35 1.79 -27.89
N SER A 670 -2.34 1.08 -27.36
CA SER A 670 -1.85 1.30 -25.99
C SER A 670 -1.04 2.60 -25.87
N ASP A 671 -1.35 3.42 -24.86
CA ASP A 671 -0.59 4.65 -24.50
C ASP A 671 0.75 4.36 -23.80
N MET A 672 0.92 3.13 -23.30
CA MET A 672 2.13 2.69 -22.62
C MET A 672 3.13 2.10 -23.62
N GLU A 673 4.39 2.55 -23.55
CA GLU A 673 5.50 2.05 -24.38
C GLU A 673 6.61 1.47 -23.51
N PHE A 674 7.05 0.26 -23.83
CA PHE A 674 8.27 -0.31 -23.25
C PHE A 674 9.44 -0.07 -24.19
N LYS A 675 10.64 0.08 -23.62
CA LYS A 675 11.87 0.18 -24.40
C LYS A 675 12.96 -0.69 -23.79
N PHE A 676 13.34 -1.74 -24.50
CA PHE A 676 14.54 -2.50 -24.16
C PHE A 676 15.79 -1.66 -24.48
N PRO A 677 16.84 -1.76 -23.66
CA PRO A 677 18.09 -1.08 -23.95
C PRO A 677 18.77 -1.73 -25.16
N GLU A 678 19.55 -0.95 -25.90
CA GLU A 678 20.28 -1.48 -27.06
C GLU A 678 21.34 -2.51 -26.64
N PRO A 679 21.47 -3.63 -27.37
CA PRO A 679 22.50 -4.63 -27.12
C PRO A 679 23.90 -4.03 -27.07
N GLY A 680 24.78 -4.67 -26.30
CA GLY A 680 26.20 -4.31 -26.33
C GLY A 680 26.84 -4.56 -27.70
N PHE A 681 28.00 -3.95 -27.91
CA PHE A 681 28.80 -4.19 -29.11
C PHE A 681 29.39 -5.61 -29.09
N LEU A 682 29.17 -6.37 -30.17
CA LEU A 682 29.79 -7.68 -30.40
C LEU A 682 30.87 -7.59 -31.47
N GLU A 683 32.11 -7.85 -31.09
CA GLU A 683 33.25 -7.80 -32.00
C GLU A 683 33.14 -8.89 -33.10
N GLY A 684 33.39 -8.51 -34.36
CA GLY A 684 33.34 -9.44 -35.49
C GLY A 684 31.91 -9.76 -36.00
N VAL A 685 30.86 -9.25 -35.36
CA VAL A 685 29.47 -9.30 -35.84
C VAL A 685 29.17 -8.05 -36.65
N LYS A 686 29.28 -8.12 -37.98
CA LYS A 686 29.07 -6.97 -38.88
C LYS A 686 27.63 -6.81 -39.37
N THR A 687 26.83 -7.87 -39.24
CA THR A 687 25.46 -7.98 -39.76
C THR A 687 24.59 -8.66 -38.72
N LYS A 688 23.33 -8.20 -38.55
CA LYS A 688 22.38 -8.80 -37.60
C LYS A 688 22.12 -10.29 -37.83
N ALA A 689 22.22 -10.76 -39.07
CA ALA A 689 22.00 -12.15 -39.46
C ALA A 689 23.17 -13.12 -39.15
N LYS A 690 24.31 -12.62 -38.65
CA LYS A 690 25.43 -13.51 -38.30
C LYS A 690 25.04 -14.33 -37.07
N ALA A 691 25.20 -15.65 -37.14
CA ALA A 691 24.94 -16.53 -36.01
C ALA A 691 25.87 -16.18 -34.83
N ILE A 692 25.26 -15.86 -33.69
CA ILE A 692 25.93 -15.62 -32.40
C ILE A 692 25.81 -16.83 -31.47
N VAL A 693 24.80 -17.68 -31.69
CA VAL A 693 24.66 -19.02 -31.09
C VAL A 693 24.42 -20.03 -32.21
N ARG A 694 25.11 -21.16 -32.19
CA ARG A 694 24.87 -22.28 -33.10
C ARG A 694 24.92 -23.59 -32.33
N VAL A 695 23.87 -24.39 -32.46
CA VAL A 695 23.73 -25.67 -31.80
C VAL A 695 23.52 -26.75 -32.85
N THR A 696 24.26 -27.85 -32.75
CA THR A 696 24.19 -28.97 -33.69
C THR A 696 24.09 -30.32 -32.96
N ASN A 697 23.10 -31.11 -33.35
CA ASN A 697 22.83 -32.46 -32.82
C ASN A 697 22.76 -32.54 -31.28
N MET A 698 22.18 -31.52 -30.66
CA MET A 698 22.09 -31.42 -29.19
C MET A 698 21.04 -32.38 -28.63
N SER A 699 21.43 -33.10 -27.59
CA SER A 699 20.55 -33.98 -26.81
C SER A 699 20.73 -33.74 -25.31
N PHE A 700 19.67 -33.94 -24.54
CA PHE A 700 19.70 -33.84 -23.08
C PHE A 700 18.78 -34.88 -22.43
N GLN A 701 19.29 -35.52 -21.38
CA GLN A 701 18.60 -36.51 -20.57
C GLN A 701 18.82 -36.22 -19.09
N TYR A 702 17.74 -36.07 -18.32
CA TYR A 702 17.81 -35.96 -16.87
C TYR A 702 18.35 -37.26 -16.27
N PRO A 703 19.25 -37.19 -15.26
CA PRO A 703 19.74 -38.38 -14.56
C PRO A 703 18.59 -39.24 -14.01
N GLY A 704 18.64 -40.54 -14.29
CA GLY A 704 17.64 -41.50 -13.81
C GLY A 704 16.36 -41.61 -14.64
N THR A 705 16.21 -40.86 -15.73
CA THR A 705 15.06 -41.01 -16.65
C THR A 705 15.35 -42.00 -17.77
N ASP A 706 14.35 -42.79 -18.19
CA ASP A 706 14.54 -43.84 -19.21
C ASP A 706 14.70 -43.32 -20.64
N LYS A 707 14.32 -42.06 -20.90
CA LYS A 707 14.34 -41.45 -22.23
C LYS A 707 14.86 -40.01 -22.19
N PRO A 708 15.59 -39.56 -23.22
CA PRO A 708 16.00 -38.15 -23.32
C PRO A 708 14.76 -37.26 -23.46
N GLN A 709 14.79 -36.10 -22.79
CA GLN A 709 13.71 -35.11 -22.89
C GLN A 709 13.80 -34.34 -24.20
N ILE A 710 15.01 -34.17 -24.73
CA ILE A 710 15.25 -33.62 -26.07
C ILE A 710 16.37 -34.40 -26.78
N GLN A 711 16.19 -34.65 -28.09
CA GLN A 711 17.20 -35.31 -28.94
C GLN A 711 17.36 -34.62 -30.29
N ASP A 712 18.58 -34.72 -30.85
CA ASP A 712 18.93 -34.32 -32.23
C ASP A 712 18.53 -32.88 -32.60
N ILE A 713 18.60 -31.96 -31.65
CA ILE A 713 18.19 -30.57 -31.86
C ILE A 713 19.31 -29.79 -32.54
N THR A 714 18.98 -29.09 -33.62
CA THR A 714 19.90 -28.19 -34.35
C THR A 714 19.22 -26.85 -34.60
N PHE A 715 19.87 -25.75 -34.23
CA PHE A 715 19.35 -24.40 -34.46
C PHE A 715 20.46 -23.34 -34.47
N GLN A 716 20.12 -22.12 -34.90
CA GLN A 716 21.01 -20.95 -34.86
C GLN A 716 20.25 -19.72 -34.36
N CYS A 717 20.91 -18.87 -33.58
CA CYS A 717 20.39 -17.58 -33.16
C CYS A 717 21.33 -16.45 -33.60
N SER A 718 20.77 -15.31 -33.96
CA SER A 718 21.44 -14.09 -34.43
C SER A 718 20.83 -12.87 -33.73
N LEU A 719 21.42 -11.67 -33.91
CA LEU A 719 20.82 -10.42 -33.42
C LEU A 719 19.50 -10.09 -34.15
N GLY A 720 19.27 -10.64 -35.34
CA GLY A 720 18.01 -10.48 -36.07
C GLY A 720 16.96 -11.55 -35.76
N SER A 721 17.26 -12.52 -34.90
CA SER A 721 16.35 -13.64 -34.66
C SER A 721 15.04 -13.19 -34.02
N ARG A 722 13.93 -13.74 -34.52
CA ARG A 722 12.56 -13.54 -34.02
C ARG A 722 11.85 -14.89 -34.00
N ILE A 723 12.10 -15.66 -32.95
CA ILE A 723 11.75 -17.07 -32.85
C ILE A 723 10.57 -17.27 -31.90
N ALA A 724 9.57 -18.04 -32.31
CA ALA A 724 8.49 -18.54 -31.45
C ALA A 724 8.68 -20.03 -31.17
N VAL A 725 8.78 -20.43 -29.91
CA VAL A 725 8.82 -21.83 -29.49
C VAL A 725 7.40 -22.27 -29.12
N ILE A 726 6.82 -23.14 -29.94
CA ILE A 726 5.45 -23.64 -29.78
C ILE A 726 5.45 -25.17 -29.59
N GLY A 727 4.45 -25.67 -28.87
CA GLY A 727 4.29 -27.11 -28.62
C GLY A 727 3.46 -27.37 -27.36
N PRO A 728 2.88 -28.57 -27.21
CA PRO A 728 2.08 -28.93 -26.04
C PRO A 728 2.90 -28.92 -24.75
N ASN A 729 2.23 -28.78 -23.61
CA ASN A 729 2.88 -28.84 -22.29
C ASN A 729 3.58 -30.19 -22.09
N GLY A 730 4.80 -30.16 -21.53
CA GLY A 730 5.61 -31.37 -21.33
C GLY A 730 6.34 -31.90 -22.57
N ALA A 731 6.29 -31.20 -23.72
CA ALA A 731 6.97 -31.64 -24.96
C ALA A 731 8.51 -31.50 -24.94
N GLY A 732 9.08 -30.79 -23.95
CA GLY A 732 10.51 -30.50 -23.83
C GLY A 732 10.90 -29.03 -24.07
N LYS A 733 9.94 -28.10 -24.19
CA LYS A 733 10.17 -26.66 -24.43
C LYS A 733 11.08 -26.01 -23.39
N SER A 734 10.75 -26.15 -22.10
CA SER A 734 11.54 -25.57 -21.01
C SER A 734 12.93 -26.21 -20.92
N THR A 735 13.04 -27.52 -21.18
CA THR A 735 14.34 -28.21 -21.24
C THR A 735 15.22 -27.68 -22.37
N LEU A 736 14.66 -27.47 -23.56
CA LEU A 736 15.37 -26.84 -24.69
C LEU A 736 15.93 -25.46 -24.31
N VAL A 737 15.13 -24.65 -23.65
CA VAL A 737 15.51 -23.30 -23.26
C VAL A 737 16.55 -23.29 -22.14
N ASN A 738 16.40 -24.16 -21.15
CA ASN A 738 17.37 -24.29 -20.06
C ASN A 738 18.75 -24.76 -20.57
N VAL A 739 18.80 -25.58 -21.62
CA VAL A 739 20.07 -25.93 -22.27
C VAL A 739 20.62 -24.75 -23.10
N LEU A 740 19.76 -24.00 -23.80
CA LEU A 740 20.15 -22.79 -24.53
C LEU A 740 20.73 -21.69 -23.61
N THR A 741 20.10 -21.47 -22.46
CA THR A 741 20.52 -20.46 -21.47
C THR A 741 21.71 -20.94 -20.62
N GLY A 742 22.08 -22.22 -20.73
CA GLY A 742 23.21 -22.81 -20.03
C GLY A 742 22.95 -23.18 -18.57
N GLU A 743 21.68 -23.32 -18.18
CA GLU A 743 21.29 -23.89 -16.89
C GLU A 743 21.51 -25.40 -16.83
N LEU A 744 21.31 -26.07 -17.98
CA LEU A 744 21.53 -27.50 -18.13
C LEU A 744 22.67 -27.74 -19.14
N ILE A 745 23.60 -28.63 -18.77
CA ILE A 745 24.67 -29.08 -19.67
C ILE A 745 24.07 -30.12 -20.62
N PRO A 746 24.19 -29.98 -21.95
CA PRO A 746 23.73 -31.00 -22.89
C PRO A 746 24.49 -32.31 -22.67
N THR A 747 23.80 -33.46 -22.76
CA THR A 747 24.43 -34.79 -22.64
C THR A 747 25.14 -35.21 -23.92
N GLY A 748 24.85 -34.56 -25.04
CA GLY A 748 25.56 -34.73 -26.31
C GLY A 748 25.26 -33.62 -27.31
N GLY A 749 26.11 -33.50 -28.33
CA GLY A 749 26.04 -32.46 -29.36
C GLY A 749 26.96 -31.27 -29.10
N ASP A 750 27.09 -30.39 -30.10
CA ASP A 750 27.99 -29.24 -30.05
C ASP A 750 27.22 -27.93 -29.87
N VAL A 751 27.66 -27.10 -28.92
CA VAL A 751 27.11 -25.77 -28.65
C VAL A 751 28.20 -24.72 -28.85
N TYR A 752 28.01 -23.84 -29.82
CA TYR A 752 28.83 -22.67 -30.07
C TYR A 752 28.12 -21.40 -29.58
N GLN A 753 28.81 -20.61 -28.77
CA GLN A 753 28.37 -19.29 -28.30
C GLN A 753 29.48 -18.26 -28.53
N HIS A 754 29.10 -17.07 -28.99
CA HIS A 754 30.02 -15.94 -29.13
C HIS A 754 30.56 -15.47 -27.76
N GLU A 755 31.82 -15.04 -27.71
CA GLU A 755 32.56 -14.80 -26.46
C GLU A 755 31.91 -13.79 -25.51
N ASN A 756 31.39 -12.69 -26.06
CA ASN A 756 30.79 -11.60 -25.28
C ASN A 756 29.25 -11.62 -25.29
N ILE A 757 28.62 -12.73 -25.67
CA ILE A 757 27.15 -12.82 -25.72
C ILE A 757 26.56 -12.72 -24.31
N ARG A 758 25.40 -12.07 -24.21
CA ARG A 758 24.61 -11.96 -22.98
C ARG A 758 23.19 -12.35 -23.31
N ILE A 759 22.67 -13.34 -22.60
CA ILE A 759 21.32 -13.88 -22.78
C ILE A 759 20.53 -13.53 -21.53
N ALA A 760 19.54 -12.65 -21.67
CA ALA A 760 18.58 -12.38 -20.61
C ALA A 760 17.48 -13.43 -20.69
N TYR A 761 17.27 -14.16 -19.59
CA TYR A 761 16.23 -15.17 -19.49
C TYR A 761 15.18 -14.73 -18.49
N ILE A 762 13.95 -14.55 -18.97
CA ILE A 762 12.81 -14.19 -18.15
C ILE A 762 11.97 -15.45 -17.97
N LYS A 763 12.16 -16.13 -16.84
CA LYS A 763 11.44 -17.33 -16.45
C LYS A 763 10.03 -17.00 -15.98
N GLN A 764 9.11 -17.95 -16.18
CA GLN A 764 7.79 -17.91 -15.55
C GLN A 764 7.85 -17.81 -14.01
N HIS A 765 8.86 -18.43 -13.37
CA HIS A 765 9.04 -18.42 -11.90
C HIS A 765 9.95 -17.30 -11.37
N ALA A 766 10.49 -16.42 -12.23
CA ALA A 766 11.33 -15.31 -11.76
C ALA A 766 10.58 -14.40 -10.76
N PHE A 767 9.24 -14.38 -10.84
CA PHE A 767 8.38 -13.63 -9.92
C PHE A 767 8.29 -14.23 -8.52
N ALA A 768 8.60 -15.51 -8.29
CA ALA A 768 8.63 -16.08 -6.94
C ALA A 768 9.91 -15.67 -6.17
N HIS A 769 11.00 -15.36 -6.88
CA HIS A 769 12.24 -14.89 -6.24
C HIS A 769 12.09 -13.48 -5.67
N ILE A 770 11.27 -12.64 -6.30
CA ILE A 770 11.01 -11.27 -5.84
C ILE A 770 10.35 -11.25 -4.45
N ASP A 771 9.61 -12.30 -4.08
CA ASP A 771 8.87 -12.38 -2.83
C ASP A 771 9.80 -12.55 -1.61
N HIS A 772 11.05 -12.97 -1.82
CA HIS A 772 12.08 -13.00 -0.78
C HIS A 772 12.73 -11.62 -0.54
N HIS A 773 12.42 -10.62 -1.37
CA HIS A 773 13.04 -9.29 -1.36
C HIS A 773 12.01 -8.16 -1.22
N LEU A 774 10.84 -8.45 -0.65
CA LEU A 774 9.75 -7.47 -0.51
C LEU A 774 10.11 -6.25 0.35
N ASP A 775 11.13 -6.37 1.21
CA ASP A 775 11.58 -5.28 2.07
C ASP A 775 12.54 -4.29 1.39
N LEU A 776 13.06 -4.65 0.21
CA LEU A 776 13.91 -3.78 -0.60
C LEU A 776 13.06 -2.89 -1.52
N THR A 777 13.59 -1.74 -1.87
CA THR A 777 13.08 -0.93 -2.99
C THR A 777 13.49 -1.56 -4.33
N PRO A 778 12.80 -1.28 -5.46
CA PRO A 778 13.24 -1.73 -6.78
C PRO A 778 14.69 -1.35 -7.11
N SER A 779 15.12 -0.15 -6.71
CA SER A 779 16.52 0.28 -6.86
C SER A 779 17.48 -0.62 -6.09
N GLU A 780 17.19 -0.91 -4.83
CA GLU A 780 18.03 -1.78 -3.99
C GLU A 780 18.03 -3.23 -4.49
N TYR A 781 16.91 -3.72 -5.02
CA TYR A 781 16.84 -5.06 -5.62
C TYR A 781 17.73 -5.18 -6.85
N ILE A 782 17.72 -4.20 -7.76
CA ILE A 782 18.63 -4.18 -8.92
C ILE A 782 20.09 -4.08 -8.45
N GLN A 783 20.39 -3.23 -7.47
CA GLN A 783 21.74 -3.14 -6.89
C GLN A 783 22.20 -4.46 -6.26
N TRP A 784 21.33 -5.13 -5.52
CA TRP A 784 21.59 -6.43 -4.90
C TRP A 784 21.84 -7.52 -5.95
N ARG A 785 21.02 -7.57 -6.99
CA ARG A 785 21.08 -8.56 -8.07
C ARG A 785 22.38 -8.46 -8.86
N PHE A 786 22.92 -7.24 -9.03
CA PHE A 786 24.12 -6.95 -9.80
C PHE A 786 25.33 -6.53 -8.96
N GLN A 787 25.29 -6.71 -7.63
CA GLN A 787 26.33 -6.26 -6.70
C GLN A 787 27.73 -6.81 -7.04
N THR A 788 27.78 -8.03 -7.56
CA THR A 788 29.02 -8.72 -7.96
C THR A 788 29.50 -8.32 -9.36
N GLY A 789 28.78 -7.43 -10.05
CA GLY A 789 28.98 -7.11 -11.46
C GLY A 789 28.30 -8.08 -12.43
N GLU A 790 27.77 -9.20 -11.93
CA GLU A 790 27.02 -10.19 -12.70
C GLU A 790 25.60 -10.34 -12.17
N ASP A 791 24.71 -10.91 -12.99
CA ASP A 791 23.38 -11.28 -12.54
C ASP A 791 23.43 -12.50 -11.60
N ARG A 792 23.26 -12.26 -10.30
CA ARG A 792 23.25 -13.31 -9.25
C ARG A 792 22.21 -14.40 -9.50
N GLU A 793 21.07 -14.08 -10.13
CA GLU A 793 20.04 -15.08 -10.45
C GLU A 793 20.50 -16.09 -11.53
N THR A 794 21.58 -15.77 -12.24
CA THR A 794 22.17 -16.64 -13.26
C THR A 794 23.51 -17.23 -12.86
N MET A 795 24.03 -16.91 -11.66
CA MET A 795 25.35 -17.37 -11.20
C MET A 795 25.39 -18.88 -10.88
N ASP A 796 24.27 -19.49 -10.47
CA ASP A 796 24.19 -20.92 -10.11
C ASP A 796 24.03 -21.86 -11.31
N ARG A 797 24.32 -21.40 -12.53
CA ARG A 797 24.23 -22.24 -13.74
C ARG A 797 25.23 -23.39 -13.68
N ALA A 798 24.76 -24.62 -13.92
CA ALA A 798 25.57 -25.85 -13.87
C ALA A 798 26.86 -25.78 -14.72
N ASN A 799 26.84 -24.99 -15.81
CA ASN A 799 27.99 -24.78 -16.68
C ASN A 799 29.19 -24.07 -16.01
N LYS A 800 29.01 -23.41 -14.86
CA LYS A 800 30.09 -22.71 -14.12
C LYS A 800 30.75 -23.58 -13.05
N ILE A 801 30.12 -24.68 -12.61
CA ILE A 801 30.64 -25.56 -11.56
C ILE A 801 31.68 -26.50 -12.17
N VAL A 802 32.94 -26.44 -11.75
CA VAL A 802 34.01 -27.37 -12.20
C VAL A 802 33.64 -28.80 -11.79
N THR A 803 33.60 -29.73 -12.75
CA THR A 803 33.31 -31.16 -12.50
C THR A 803 34.60 -31.97 -12.39
N ASP A 804 34.53 -33.17 -11.81
CA ASP A 804 35.68 -34.09 -11.70
C ASP A 804 36.29 -34.46 -13.08
N GLU A 805 35.49 -34.41 -14.15
CA GLU A 805 35.96 -34.64 -15.52
C GLU A 805 36.73 -33.43 -16.06
N ASP A 806 36.31 -32.22 -15.71
CA ASP A 806 37.04 -30.98 -16.03
C ASP A 806 38.37 -30.91 -15.28
N GLU A 807 38.41 -31.31 -14.01
CA GLU A 807 39.66 -31.36 -13.23
C GLU A 807 40.71 -32.25 -13.88
N LYS A 808 40.29 -33.41 -14.40
CA LYS A 808 41.17 -34.32 -15.15
C LYS A 808 41.57 -33.74 -16.51
N ALA A 809 40.69 -32.99 -17.17
CA ALA A 809 41.00 -32.35 -18.45
C ALA A 809 41.99 -31.18 -18.30
N MET A 810 41.95 -30.45 -17.17
CA MET A 810 42.87 -29.35 -16.85
C MET A 810 44.33 -29.82 -16.70
N ASP A 811 44.57 -31.09 -16.40
CA ASP A 811 45.91 -31.70 -16.37
C ASP A 811 46.59 -31.87 -17.75
N LYS A 812 45.96 -31.36 -18.83
CA LYS A 812 46.52 -31.36 -20.18
C LYS A 812 47.93 -30.75 -20.21
N ILE A 813 48.87 -31.51 -20.78
CA ILE A 813 50.26 -31.09 -20.95
C ILE A 813 50.41 -30.29 -22.25
N TYR A 814 50.86 -29.05 -22.12
CA TYR A 814 51.24 -28.16 -23.21
C TYR A 814 52.74 -28.26 -23.46
N ARG A 815 53.14 -28.26 -24.74
CA ARG A 815 54.57 -28.20 -25.13
C ARG A 815 54.90 -26.79 -25.59
N ILE A 816 55.57 -26.04 -24.72
CA ILE A 816 55.91 -24.63 -24.95
C ILE A 816 57.43 -24.52 -24.89
N GLU A 817 58.03 -24.04 -25.98
CA GLU A 817 59.49 -23.87 -26.10
C GLU A 817 60.29 -25.14 -25.77
N GLY A 818 59.75 -26.31 -26.12
CA GLY A 818 60.37 -27.62 -25.87
C GLY A 818 60.19 -28.18 -24.46
N SER A 819 59.59 -27.43 -23.54
CA SER A 819 59.29 -27.86 -22.16
C SER A 819 57.84 -28.35 -22.01
N GLN A 820 57.60 -29.31 -21.11
CA GLN A 820 56.26 -29.80 -20.78
C GLN A 820 55.68 -28.95 -19.64
N ARG A 821 54.53 -28.31 -19.88
CA ARG A 821 53.90 -27.36 -18.97
C ARG A 821 52.42 -27.68 -18.76
N ARG A 822 51.88 -27.45 -17.55
CA ARG A 822 50.43 -27.45 -17.26
C ARG A 822 49.96 -26.04 -16.99
N VAL A 823 48.78 -25.67 -17.45
CA VAL A 823 48.21 -24.34 -17.14
C VAL A 823 47.70 -24.36 -15.70
N ILE A 824 48.10 -23.38 -14.90
CA ILE A 824 47.63 -23.20 -13.51
C ILE A 824 46.54 -22.12 -13.45
N GLY A 825 46.61 -21.13 -14.35
CA GLY A 825 45.70 -20.00 -14.34
C GLY A 825 45.71 -19.25 -15.67
N VAL A 826 44.59 -18.61 -15.95
CA VAL A 826 44.36 -17.76 -17.13
C VAL A 826 44.06 -16.35 -16.61
N HIS A 827 44.80 -15.35 -17.07
CA HIS A 827 44.84 -14.02 -16.42
C HIS A 827 44.20 -12.92 -17.24
N SER A 828 44.57 -12.82 -18.52
CA SER A 828 44.14 -11.75 -19.42
C SER A 828 43.91 -12.28 -20.83
N ARG A 829 43.23 -11.50 -21.68
CA ARG A 829 43.10 -11.84 -23.11
C ARG A 829 43.58 -10.70 -24.00
N ARG A 830 44.06 -11.07 -25.19
CA ARG A 830 44.37 -10.10 -26.25
C ARG A 830 43.86 -10.59 -27.59
N LYS A 831 43.62 -9.66 -28.51
CA LYS A 831 43.22 -9.99 -29.87
C LYS A 831 44.36 -10.67 -30.63
N PHE A 832 44.04 -11.81 -31.24
CA PHE A 832 44.96 -12.56 -32.09
C PHE A 832 44.25 -12.97 -33.38
N LYS A 833 44.57 -12.29 -34.49
CA LYS A 833 43.90 -12.46 -35.79
C LYS A 833 42.38 -12.26 -35.66
N ASN A 834 41.59 -13.30 -35.94
CA ASN A 834 40.13 -13.31 -35.88
C ASN A 834 39.58 -13.94 -34.57
N SER A 835 40.45 -14.20 -33.59
CA SER A 835 40.11 -14.78 -32.28
C SER A 835 40.96 -14.14 -31.18
N TYR A 836 41.11 -14.81 -30.05
CA TYR A 836 41.86 -14.34 -28.89
C TYR A 836 43.01 -15.29 -28.54
N GLU A 837 44.06 -14.72 -27.95
CA GLU A 837 45.04 -15.45 -27.15
C GLU A 837 44.86 -15.07 -25.69
N TYR A 838 45.13 -16.03 -24.80
CA TYR A 838 45.03 -15.83 -23.35
C TYR A 838 46.40 -15.95 -22.71
N GLU A 839 46.66 -15.07 -21.76
CA GLU A 839 47.87 -15.13 -20.94
C GLU A 839 47.69 -16.20 -19.87
N CYS A 840 48.51 -17.25 -19.95
CA CYS A 840 48.46 -18.37 -19.02
C CYS A 840 49.71 -18.41 -18.15
N SER A 841 49.54 -18.72 -16.86
CA SER A 841 50.63 -19.13 -15.97
C SER A 841 50.75 -20.64 -15.94
N PHE A 842 51.97 -21.15 -15.81
CA PHE A 842 52.27 -22.57 -15.97
C PHE A 842 52.92 -23.23 -14.76
N ALA A 843 52.76 -24.55 -14.65
CA ALA A 843 53.63 -25.43 -13.88
C ALA A 843 54.56 -26.18 -14.84
N LEU A 844 55.86 -26.23 -14.53
CA LEU A 844 56.83 -27.02 -15.27
C LEU A 844 56.80 -28.48 -14.81
N GLY A 845 56.73 -29.41 -15.76
CA GLY A 845 56.76 -30.85 -15.48
C GLY A 845 58.20 -31.37 -15.42
N ASP A 846 58.63 -31.77 -14.22
CA ASP A 846 59.88 -32.47 -13.98
C ASP A 846 59.62 -33.98 -13.86
N ASN A 847 60.44 -34.80 -14.54
CA ASN A 847 60.36 -36.27 -14.49
C ASN A 847 58.97 -36.84 -14.86
N VAL A 848 58.27 -36.19 -15.80
CA VAL A 848 56.92 -36.58 -16.23
C VAL A 848 56.90 -38.06 -16.69
N GLY A 849 56.05 -38.88 -16.07
CA GLY A 849 55.95 -40.32 -16.31
C GLY A 849 56.86 -41.21 -15.44
N LEU A 850 57.64 -40.64 -14.50
CA LEU A 850 58.45 -41.37 -13.52
C LEU A 850 57.85 -41.28 -12.10
N LYS A 851 58.30 -42.15 -11.18
CA LYS A 851 57.78 -42.20 -9.79
C LYS A 851 57.95 -40.90 -9.00
N ASN A 852 58.83 -40.02 -9.45
CA ASN A 852 59.13 -38.70 -8.86
C ASN A 852 58.64 -37.54 -9.75
N GLU A 853 57.57 -37.75 -10.51
CA GLU A 853 56.90 -36.69 -11.28
C GLU A 853 56.52 -35.52 -10.36
N ARG A 854 56.90 -34.31 -10.76
CA ARG A 854 56.58 -33.09 -10.03
C ARG A 854 56.21 -31.97 -10.99
N TRP A 855 55.17 -31.23 -10.63
CA TRP A 855 54.76 -30.02 -11.33
C TRP A 855 55.10 -28.81 -10.46
N THR A 856 56.08 -28.00 -10.88
CA THR A 856 56.55 -26.84 -10.13
C THR A 856 55.99 -25.54 -10.74
N PRO A 857 55.28 -24.69 -9.97
CA PRO A 857 54.79 -23.41 -10.48
C PRO A 857 55.93 -22.54 -11.01
N MET A 858 55.76 -22.01 -12.23
CA MET A 858 56.70 -21.11 -12.87
C MET A 858 56.45 -19.66 -12.43
N MET A 859 57.42 -18.77 -12.70
CA MET A 859 57.30 -17.35 -12.35
C MET A 859 56.45 -16.61 -13.40
N THR A 860 55.94 -15.43 -13.05
CA THR A 860 55.11 -14.60 -13.96
C THR A 860 55.84 -14.22 -15.26
N ALA A 861 57.18 -14.19 -15.23
CA ALA A 861 58.01 -13.94 -16.42
C ALA A 861 57.92 -15.06 -17.47
N ASP A 862 57.51 -16.27 -17.07
CA ASP A 862 57.36 -17.44 -17.94
C ASP A 862 55.94 -17.60 -18.49
N ASN A 863 55.05 -16.63 -18.21
CA ASN A 863 53.71 -16.58 -18.78
C ASN A 863 53.81 -16.52 -20.31
N ALA A 864 52.88 -17.21 -20.96
CA ALA A 864 52.83 -17.29 -22.42
C ALA A 864 51.40 -17.17 -22.91
N TRP A 865 51.28 -16.68 -24.14
CA TRP A 865 50.00 -16.45 -24.81
C TRP A 865 49.59 -17.71 -25.56
N ILE A 866 48.44 -18.29 -25.19
CA ILE A 866 47.91 -19.52 -25.78
C ILE A 866 46.66 -19.20 -26.61
N PRO A 867 46.56 -19.68 -27.86
CA PRO A 867 45.37 -19.49 -28.68
C PRO A 867 44.11 -20.11 -28.06
N ARG A 868 42.98 -19.40 -28.17
CA ARG A 868 41.65 -19.84 -27.67
C ARG A 868 41.31 -21.29 -28.03
N THR A 869 41.56 -21.69 -29.27
CA THR A 869 41.26 -23.03 -29.80
C THR A 869 42.01 -24.15 -29.08
N GLU A 870 43.21 -23.89 -28.58
CA GLU A 870 44.03 -24.88 -27.87
C GLU A 870 43.68 -24.99 -26.39
N LEU A 871 43.15 -23.89 -25.83
CA LEU A 871 42.85 -23.72 -24.41
C LEU A 871 41.42 -24.15 -24.04
N ILE A 872 40.43 -23.90 -24.91
CA ILE A 872 39.02 -24.28 -24.66
C ILE A 872 38.86 -25.78 -24.43
N ALA A 873 39.65 -26.62 -25.10
CA ALA A 873 39.52 -28.07 -24.98
C ALA A 873 39.81 -28.63 -23.57
N SER A 874 40.40 -27.85 -22.67
CA SER A 874 40.74 -28.28 -21.30
C SER A 874 40.46 -27.24 -20.23
N HIS A 875 40.42 -25.94 -20.56
CA HIS A 875 40.28 -24.84 -19.60
C HIS A 875 39.12 -23.91 -19.98
N GLN A 876 38.04 -24.47 -20.57
CA GLN A 876 36.88 -23.70 -21.05
C GLN A 876 36.31 -22.74 -20.00
N LYS A 877 36.22 -23.18 -18.73
CA LYS A 877 35.65 -22.41 -17.62
C LYS A 877 36.52 -21.20 -17.26
N MET A 878 37.83 -21.40 -17.10
CA MET A 878 38.78 -20.31 -16.83
C MET A 878 38.84 -19.29 -17.97
N VAL A 879 38.73 -19.76 -19.22
CA VAL A 879 38.66 -18.90 -20.41
C VAL A 879 37.38 -18.04 -20.39
N ALA A 880 36.24 -18.64 -20.05
CA ALA A 880 34.97 -17.93 -19.92
C ALA A 880 35.02 -16.84 -18.83
N ASP A 881 35.65 -17.11 -17.69
CA ASP A 881 35.82 -16.13 -16.61
C ASP A 881 36.66 -14.92 -17.05
N VAL A 882 37.75 -15.16 -17.79
CA VAL A 882 38.60 -14.08 -18.32
C VAL A 882 37.88 -13.30 -19.42
N ASP A 883 37.16 -13.98 -20.31
CA ASP A 883 36.34 -13.32 -21.33
C ASP A 883 35.30 -12.39 -20.71
N GLN A 884 34.70 -12.83 -19.61
CA GLN A 884 33.72 -12.06 -18.85
C GLN A 884 34.35 -10.86 -18.15
N LYS A 885 35.49 -11.04 -17.46
CA LYS A 885 36.25 -9.94 -16.83
C LYS A 885 36.69 -8.88 -17.83
N GLU A 886 37.15 -9.29 -19.00
CA GLU A 886 37.58 -8.39 -20.07
C GLU A 886 36.39 -7.69 -20.74
N ALA A 887 35.23 -8.36 -20.84
CA ALA A 887 33.99 -7.71 -21.25
C ALA A 887 33.57 -6.62 -20.25
N LEU A 888 33.71 -6.87 -18.94
CA LEU A 888 33.50 -5.87 -17.88
C LEU A 888 34.50 -4.70 -17.97
N ALA A 889 35.79 -4.99 -18.19
CA ALA A 889 36.85 -3.99 -18.30
C ALA A 889 36.77 -3.11 -19.55
N SER A 890 36.17 -3.61 -20.65
CA SER A 890 36.00 -2.89 -21.92
C SER A 890 35.00 -1.71 -21.89
N GLY A 891 34.44 -1.38 -20.72
CA GLY A 891 33.51 -0.26 -20.54
C GLY A 891 32.05 -0.61 -20.86
N GLN A 892 31.71 -1.89 -21.01
CA GLN A 892 30.31 -2.35 -21.13
C GLN A 892 29.59 -2.48 -19.76
N PHE A 893 30.24 -2.07 -18.67
CA PHE A 893 29.65 -2.07 -17.34
C PHE A 893 28.74 -0.85 -17.15
N ARG A 894 27.47 -1.12 -16.85
CA ARG A 894 26.50 -0.08 -16.51
C ARG A 894 26.57 0.23 -15.02
N PRO A 895 26.86 1.47 -14.60
CA PRO A 895 27.07 1.78 -13.19
C PRO A 895 25.74 1.70 -12.39
N LEU A 896 25.83 1.17 -11.16
CA LEU A 896 24.67 0.95 -10.29
C LEU A 896 24.23 2.23 -9.54
N VAL A 897 24.07 3.33 -10.29
CA VAL A 897 23.67 4.64 -9.75
C VAL A 897 22.14 4.78 -9.79
N ARG A 898 21.54 5.33 -8.73
CA ARG A 898 20.07 5.48 -8.60
C ARG A 898 19.43 6.13 -9.83
N LYS A 899 19.98 7.23 -10.30
CA LYS A 899 19.49 7.96 -11.49
C LYS A 899 19.42 7.10 -12.75
N GLU A 900 20.40 6.22 -12.96
CA GLU A 900 20.37 5.30 -14.11
C GLU A 900 19.35 4.18 -13.94
N ILE A 901 19.17 3.69 -12.71
CA ILE A 901 18.18 2.68 -12.38
C ILE A 901 16.76 3.24 -12.54
N GLU A 902 16.51 4.46 -12.06
CA GLU A 902 15.27 5.20 -12.25
C GLU A 902 14.94 5.37 -13.73
N GLN A 903 15.90 5.86 -14.53
CA GLN A 903 15.72 6.02 -15.97
C GLN A 903 15.47 4.67 -16.68
N HIS A 904 16.13 3.61 -16.22
CA HIS A 904 15.92 2.27 -16.78
C HIS A 904 14.54 1.72 -16.46
N CYS A 905 14.10 1.83 -15.22
CA CYS A 905 12.78 1.39 -14.78
C CYS A 905 11.66 2.22 -15.42
N ALA A 906 11.90 3.51 -15.70
CA ALA A 906 10.97 4.36 -16.45
C ALA A 906 10.73 3.84 -17.88
N ASN A 907 11.71 3.19 -18.52
CA ASN A 907 11.52 2.55 -19.83
C ASN A 907 10.54 1.36 -19.80
N PHE A 908 10.17 0.86 -18.62
CA PHE A 908 9.14 -0.16 -18.41
C PHE A 908 7.89 0.43 -17.72
N GLY A 909 7.81 1.76 -17.66
CA GLY A 909 6.75 2.58 -17.09
C GLY A 909 6.48 2.35 -15.61
N ILE A 910 7.57 2.21 -14.84
CA ILE A 910 7.55 2.34 -13.39
C ILE A 910 7.94 3.78 -13.04
N ASP A 911 7.12 4.42 -12.21
CA ASP A 911 7.38 5.78 -11.73
C ASP A 911 8.67 5.83 -10.90
N THR A 912 9.48 6.88 -11.10
CA THR A 912 10.79 7.03 -10.45
C THR A 912 10.68 7.10 -8.93
N GLU A 913 9.58 7.66 -8.40
CA GLU A 913 9.34 7.72 -6.95
C GLU A 913 9.16 6.32 -6.36
N LEU A 914 8.45 5.44 -7.07
CA LEU A 914 8.24 4.06 -6.64
C LEU A 914 9.54 3.25 -6.66
N VAL A 915 10.47 3.55 -7.57
CA VAL A 915 11.72 2.81 -7.75
C VAL A 915 12.67 3.02 -6.56
N SER A 916 12.76 4.25 -6.06
CA SER A 916 13.77 4.63 -5.06
C SER A 916 13.22 4.77 -3.63
N HIS A 917 11.90 4.86 -3.46
CA HIS A 917 11.31 5.21 -2.17
C HIS A 917 10.23 4.26 -1.66
N SER A 918 9.66 3.42 -2.53
CA SER A 918 8.67 2.42 -2.15
C SER A 918 9.32 1.04 -2.07
N ARG A 919 9.05 0.33 -0.97
CA ARG A 919 9.43 -1.08 -0.85
C ARG A 919 8.59 -1.94 -1.79
N MET A 920 9.16 -3.04 -2.27
CA MET A 920 8.52 -3.98 -3.19
C MET A 920 7.24 -4.60 -2.62
N ARG A 921 7.10 -4.69 -1.29
CA ARG A 921 5.86 -5.06 -0.59
C ARG A 921 4.66 -4.17 -0.96
N GLY A 922 4.90 -2.90 -1.25
CA GLY A 922 3.86 -1.94 -1.62
C GLY A 922 3.52 -1.93 -3.12
N LEU A 923 4.20 -2.74 -3.95
CA LEU A 923 3.98 -2.78 -5.40
C LEU A 923 2.94 -3.84 -5.78
N SER A 924 2.12 -3.52 -6.80
CA SER A 924 1.18 -4.49 -7.37
C SER A 924 1.92 -5.65 -8.07
N GLY A 925 1.23 -6.77 -8.31
CA GLY A 925 1.80 -7.91 -9.05
C GLY A 925 2.34 -7.48 -10.42
N GLY A 926 1.56 -6.71 -11.20
CA GLY A 926 2.02 -6.18 -12.49
C GLY A 926 3.19 -5.20 -12.39
N GLN A 927 3.29 -4.40 -11.32
CA GLN A 927 4.47 -3.54 -11.09
C GLN A 927 5.71 -4.36 -10.74
N ARG A 928 5.57 -5.40 -9.92
CA ARG A 928 6.66 -6.36 -9.62
C ARG A 928 7.17 -7.03 -10.89
N VAL A 929 6.27 -7.43 -11.79
CA VAL A 929 6.63 -7.99 -13.10
C VAL A 929 7.48 -7.00 -13.92
N LYS A 930 7.08 -5.72 -13.98
CA LYS A 930 7.85 -4.67 -14.67
C LYS A 930 9.25 -4.48 -14.05
N VAL A 931 9.39 -4.58 -12.73
CA VAL A 931 10.70 -4.51 -12.05
C VAL A 931 11.58 -5.67 -12.49
N VAL A 932 11.04 -6.89 -12.59
CA VAL A 932 11.78 -8.06 -13.08
C VAL A 932 12.20 -7.89 -14.53
N LEU A 933 11.33 -7.39 -15.41
CA LEU A 933 11.67 -7.09 -16.81
C LEU A 933 12.80 -6.05 -16.91
N ALA A 934 12.75 -5.01 -16.09
CA ALA A 934 13.80 -4.02 -15.99
C ALA A 934 15.11 -4.65 -15.49
N ALA A 935 15.06 -5.44 -14.42
CA ALA A 935 16.24 -6.11 -13.85
C ALA A 935 16.90 -7.07 -14.86
N CYS A 936 16.14 -7.95 -15.51
CA CYS A 936 16.67 -8.91 -16.49
C CYS A 936 17.32 -8.24 -17.72
N SER A 937 16.90 -7.02 -18.07
CA SER A 937 17.44 -6.27 -19.20
C SER A 937 18.54 -5.27 -18.82
N TRP A 938 18.90 -5.15 -17.53
CA TRP A 938 19.86 -4.16 -17.02
C TRP A 938 21.20 -4.19 -17.75
N GLN A 939 21.74 -5.38 -18.00
CA GLN A 939 23.06 -5.60 -18.63
C GLN A 939 23.06 -5.52 -20.17
N ARG A 940 22.08 -4.86 -20.80
CA ARG A 940 22.05 -4.68 -22.27
C ARG A 940 22.24 -6.01 -23.03
N PRO A 941 21.31 -6.97 -22.89
CA PRO A 941 21.45 -8.31 -23.45
C PRO A 941 21.43 -8.31 -24.98
N HIS A 942 22.01 -9.34 -25.58
CA HIS A 942 22.03 -9.55 -27.04
C HIS A 942 20.90 -10.47 -27.50
N LEU A 943 20.50 -11.40 -26.63
CA LEU A 943 19.34 -12.26 -26.81
C LEU A 943 18.42 -12.12 -25.59
N ILE A 944 17.12 -11.97 -25.84
CA ILE A 944 16.09 -11.99 -24.80
C ILE A 944 15.23 -13.23 -25.00
N VAL A 945 15.10 -14.03 -23.95
CA VAL A 945 14.23 -15.22 -23.92
C VAL A 945 13.07 -14.93 -22.97
N LEU A 946 11.85 -14.96 -23.52
CA LEU A 946 10.60 -14.72 -22.81
C LEU A 946 9.85 -16.04 -22.67
N ASP A 947 9.76 -16.56 -21.44
CA ASP A 947 8.97 -17.75 -21.14
C ASP A 947 7.55 -17.37 -20.76
N GLU A 948 6.58 -17.73 -21.60
CA GLU A 948 5.13 -17.49 -21.46
C GLU A 948 4.76 -16.06 -21.01
N PRO A 949 5.19 -14.99 -21.73
CA PRO A 949 4.96 -13.61 -21.32
C PRO A 949 3.48 -13.23 -21.20
N THR A 950 2.60 -13.95 -21.91
CA THR A 950 1.15 -13.76 -21.88
C THR A 950 0.50 -14.16 -20.57
N ASN A 951 1.16 -14.95 -19.73
CA ASN A 951 0.57 -15.49 -18.50
C ASN A 951 0.64 -14.52 -17.32
N TYR A 952 1.52 -13.54 -17.35
CA TYR A 952 1.79 -12.64 -16.22
C TYR A 952 1.83 -11.15 -16.60
N LEU A 953 1.57 -10.83 -17.87
CA LEU A 953 1.43 -9.46 -18.35
C LEU A 953 0.01 -9.21 -18.82
N ASP A 954 -0.51 -8.06 -18.40
CA ASP A 954 -1.77 -7.53 -18.88
C ASP A 954 -1.71 -7.13 -20.37
N ARG A 955 -2.86 -6.97 -21.02
CA ARG A 955 -2.93 -6.70 -22.47
C ARG A 955 -2.22 -5.40 -22.89
N ASP A 956 -2.28 -4.35 -22.08
CA ASP A 956 -1.59 -3.09 -22.36
C ASP A 956 -0.07 -3.25 -22.27
N SER A 957 0.42 -3.98 -21.25
CA SER A 957 1.85 -4.30 -21.10
C SER A 957 2.30 -5.30 -22.16
N LEU A 958 1.44 -6.21 -22.63
CA LEU A 958 1.71 -7.06 -23.79
C LEU A 958 1.78 -6.25 -25.09
N GLY A 959 0.92 -5.24 -25.26
CA GLY A 959 1.00 -4.28 -26.36
C GLY A 959 2.30 -3.48 -26.32
N ALA A 960 2.65 -2.95 -25.15
CA ALA A 960 3.90 -2.24 -24.90
C ALA A 960 5.13 -3.14 -25.14
N LEU A 961 5.09 -4.38 -24.62
CA LEU A 961 6.13 -5.39 -24.83
C LEU A 961 6.25 -5.79 -26.30
N SER A 962 5.13 -5.94 -27.01
CA SER A 962 5.10 -6.22 -28.44
C SER A 962 5.79 -5.10 -29.23
N LYS A 963 5.46 -3.83 -28.94
CA LYS A 963 6.16 -2.67 -29.52
C LYS A 963 7.65 -2.68 -29.18
N ALA A 964 8.03 -2.99 -27.93
CA ALA A 964 9.42 -3.07 -27.50
C ALA A 964 10.21 -4.17 -28.19
N ILE A 965 9.63 -5.36 -28.35
CA ILE A 965 10.24 -6.50 -29.07
C ILE A 965 10.46 -6.16 -30.55
N LYS A 966 9.50 -5.46 -31.17
CA LYS A 966 9.64 -4.97 -32.55
C LYS A 966 10.79 -3.97 -32.69
N ALA A 967 10.92 -3.05 -31.74
CA ALA A 967 11.96 -2.02 -31.73
C ALA A 967 13.33 -2.52 -31.24
N PHE A 968 13.40 -3.68 -30.58
CA PHE A 968 14.63 -4.18 -29.98
C PHE A 968 15.66 -4.62 -31.04
N GLU A 969 16.89 -4.13 -30.94
CA GLU A 969 17.94 -4.37 -31.92
C GLU A 969 18.66 -5.73 -31.76
N GLY A 970 18.33 -6.50 -30.71
CA GLY A 970 18.85 -7.84 -30.46
C GLY A 970 17.87 -8.96 -30.84
N GLY A 971 18.29 -10.21 -30.66
CA GLY A 971 17.47 -11.37 -31.00
C GLY A 971 16.47 -11.70 -29.89
N VAL A 972 15.29 -12.20 -30.26
CA VAL A 972 14.20 -12.51 -29.33
C VAL A 972 13.69 -13.92 -29.57
N ILE A 973 13.51 -14.65 -28.47
CA ILE A 973 12.93 -15.99 -28.43
C ILE A 973 11.73 -15.93 -27.49
N ILE A 974 10.55 -16.24 -28.01
CA ILE A 974 9.29 -16.19 -27.27
C ILE A 974 8.75 -17.61 -27.15
N ILE A 975 8.57 -18.08 -25.93
CA ILE A 975 7.90 -19.34 -25.66
C ILE A 975 6.46 -18.97 -25.30
N THR A 976 5.49 -19.39 -26.11
CA THR A 976 4.10 -19.07 -25.82
C THR A 976 3.14 -20.05 -26.48
N HIS A 977 1.97 -20.23 -25.89
CA HIS A 977 0.82 -20.86 -26.53
C HIS A 977 -0.06 -19.89 -27.34
N SER A 978 0.15 -18.57 -27.21
CA SER A 978 -0.66 -17.55 -27.85
C SER A 978 -0.23 -17.31 -29.30
N ALA A 979 -1.05 -17.81 -30.24
CA ALA A 979 -0.89 -17.53 -31.65
C ALA A 979 -1.14 -16.04 -31.98
N GLU A 980 -1.99 -15.35 -31.22
CA GLU A 980 -2.27 -13.91 -31.43
C GLU A 980 -1.03 -13.05 -31.13
N PHE A 981 -0.31 -13.36 -30.06
CA PHE A 981 0.88 -12.58 -29.68
C PHE A 981 2.02 -12.75 -30.69
N THR A 982 2.17 -13.95 -31.28
CA THR A 982 3.26 -14.27 -32.21
C THR A 982 3.02 -13.79 -33.64
N LYS A 983 1.76 -13.59 -34.05
CA LYS A 983 1.32 -13.37 -35.44
C LYS A 983 1.99 -12.20 -36.17
N ASP A 984 2.49 -11.20 -35.45
CA ASP A 984 3.20 -10.04 -36.00
C ASP A 984 4.57 -9.77 -35.32
N LEU A 985 5.06 -10.71 -34.50
CA LEU A 985 6.31 -10.57 -33.74
C LEU A 985 7.42 -11.51 -34.20
N THR A 986 7.05 -12.72 -34.63
CA THR A 986 8.00 -13.80 -34.92
C THR A 986 7.87 -14.30 -36.35
N GLU A 987 9.00 -14.53 -37.00
CA GLU A 987 9.08 -15.05 -38.36
C GLU A 987 9.49 -16.53 -38.38
N GLU A 988 10.25 -16.97 -37.38
CA GLU A 988 10.72 -18.35 -37.23
C GLU A 988 9.92 -19.07 -36.14
N VAL A 989 9.55 -20.32 -36.38
CA VAL A 989 8.76 -21.13 -35.46
C VAL A 989 9.49 -22.44 -35.15
N TRP A 990 9.72 -22.71 -33.87
CA TRP A 990 10.28 -23.97 -33.37
C TRP A 990 9.17 -24.79 -32.77
N ALA A 991 8.68 -25.77 -33.53
CA ALA A 991 7.68 -26.71 -33.06
C ALA A 991 8.36 -27.88 -32.33
N VAL A 992 8.16 -27.97 -31.02
CA VAL A 992 8.71 -29.05 -30.19
C VAL A 992 7.64 -30.10 -29.95
N THR A 993 7.88 -31.32 -30.43
CA THR A 993 6.96 -32.46 -30.32
C THR A 993 7.76 -33.71 -29.96
N ASN A 994 7.37 -34.37 -28.86
CA ASN A 994 8.00 -35.61 -28.39
C ASN A 994 9.54 -35.53 -28.25
N GLY A 995 10.04 -34.41 -27.71
CA GLY A 995 11.48 -34.22 -27.52
C GLY A 995 12.29 -33.98 -28.79
N ARG A 996 11.63 -33.75 -29.94
CA ARG A 996 12.29 -33.32 -31.18
C ARG A 996 11.78 -31.95 -31.58
N MET A 997 12.64 -31.17 -32.22
CA MET A 997 12.32 -29.84 -32.70
C MET A 997 12.30 -29.81 -34.23
N ALA A 998 11.21 -29.31 -34.80
CA ALA A 998 11.14 -28.94 -36.21
C ALA A 998 11.10 -27.41 -36.31
N ALA A 999 12.16 -26.81 -36.85
CA ALA A 999 12.17 -25.40 -37.16
C ALA A 999 11.48 -25.16 -38.51
N SER A 1000 10.69 -24.10 -38.62
CA SER A 1000 10.06 -23.64 -39.86
C SER A 1000 10.15 -22.10 -39.94
N GLY A 1001 9.97 -21.54 -41.15
CA GLY A 1001 10.11 -20.08 -41.36
C GLY A 1001 11.55 -19.58 -41.44
N HIS A 1002 12.54 -20.48 -41.53
CA HIS A 1002 13.97 -20.14 -41.54
C HIS A 1002 14.63 -20.44 -42.90
N ASN A 1003 15.74 -19.74 -43.21
CA ASN A 1003 16.60 -20.04 -44.37
C ASN A 1003 18.07 -20.12 -43.90
N TRP A 1004 18.44 -21.22 -43.22
CA TRP A 1004 19.76 -21.39 -42.56
C TRP A 1004 20.96 -21.50 -43.55
N VAL A 1005 20.72 -21.46 -44.86
CA VAL A 1005 21.71 -21.73 -45.91
C VAL A 1005 22.04 -20.52 -46.80
N GLN A 1006 21.20 -19.48 -46.85
CA GLN A 1006 21.41 -18.29 -47.69
C GLN A 1006 21.40 -17.01 -46.83
N GLY A 1007 22.54 -16.60 -46.28
CA GLY A 1007 22.55 -15.33 -45.52
C GLY A 1007 23.78 -14.97 -44.71
N GLN A 1008 24.90 -15.71 -44.82
CA GLN A 1008 26.14 -15.28 -44.18
C GLN A 1008 26.71 -14.03 -44.88
N GLY A 1009 26.29 -12.84 -44.44
CA GLY A 1009 26.83 -11.55 -44.85
C GLY A 1009 25.98 -10.72 -45.82
N ALA A 1010 24.78 -11.18 -46.20
CA ALA A 1010 23.84 -10.43 -47.03
C ALA A 1010 22.80 -9.71 -46.15
N GLY A 1011 23.16 -8.53 -45.64
CA GLY A 1011 22.27 -7.67 -44.85
C GLY A 1011 22.91 -6.30 -44.59
N PRO A 1012 22.12 -5.26 -44.28
CA PRO A 1012 22.66 -3.95 -43.95
C PRO A 1012 23.67 -4.05 -42.80
N ARG A 1013 24.84 -3.41 -42.98
CA ARG A 1013 25.91 -3.40 -41.98
C ARG A 1013 25.46 -2.58 -40.78
N LEU A 1014 25.75 -3.07 -39.57
CA LEU A 1014 25.56 -2.32 -38.34
C LEU A 1014 26.40 -1.03 -38.42
N LYS A 1015 25.81 0.13 -38.09
CA LYS A 1015 26.57 1.37 -37.92
C LYS A 1015 27.47 1.20 -36.70
N GLY A 1016 28.75 1.52 -36.84
CA GLY A 1016 29.63 1.62 -35.69
C GLY A 1016 29.42 3.00 -35.09
N ASP A 1017 28.68 3.09 -33.99
CA ASP A 1017 28.56 4.34 -33.26
C ASP A 1017 29.84 4.54 -32.44
N GLU A 1018 30.63 5.53 -32.87
CA GLU A 1018 31.63 6.20 -32.03
C GLU A 1018 30.96 7.35 -31.26
N ASP A 1019 29.75 7.15 -30.73
CA ASP A 1019 29.14 8.11 -29.82
C ASP A 1019 29.58 7.75 -28.39
N GLU A 1020 30.57 8.49 -27.88
CA GLU A 1020 31.00 8.40 -26.48
C GLU A 1020 29.82 8.79 -25.55
N GLU A 1021 29.18 7.81 -24.91
CA GLU A 1021 28.21 8.02 -23.83
C GLU A 1021 28.84 8.87 -22.71
N GLU A 1022 28.08 9.82 -22.16
CA GLU A 1022 28.52 10.71 -21.08
C GLU A 1022 28.88 9.89 -19.82
N LYS A 1023 30.14 9.97 -19.36
CA LYS A 1023 30.59 9.26 -18.16
C LYS A 1023 30.32 10.08 -16.90
N PHE A 1024 29.81 9.44 -15.86
CA PHE A 1024 29.60 10.03 -14.54
C PHE A 1024 30.47 9.35 -13.48
N ASP A 1025 30.91 10.09 -12.47
CA ASP A 1025 31.60 9.54 -11.30
C ASP A 1025 30.63 8.86 -10.31
N ALA A 1026 31.16 8.24 -9.25
CA ALA A 1026 30.37 7.56 -8.22
C ALA A 1026 29.41 8.49 -7.45
N MET A 1027 29.55 9.81 -7.58
CA MET A 1027 28.70 10.84 -6.99
C MET A 1027 27.73 11.47 -8.00
N GLY A 1028 27.73 11.02 -9.26
CA GLY A 1028 26.83 11.51 -10.30
C GLY A 1028 27.30 12.77 -11.03
N ASN A 1029 28.58 13.15 -10.92
CA ASN A 1029 29.14 14.29 -11.64
C ASN A 1029 29.68 13.85 -13.02
N LYS A 1030 29.48 14.69 -14.05
CA LYS A 1030 29.95 14.42 -15.41
C LYS A 1030 31.48 14.52 -15.50
N ILE A 1031 32.13 13.46 -15.99
CA ILE A 1031 33.57 13.40 -16.23
C ILE A 1031 33.83 13.87 -17.68
N GLU A 1032 34.49 15.02 -17.85
CA GLU A 1032 34.90 15.48 -19.18
C GLU A 1032 36.06 14.61 -19.72
N SER A 1033 35.82 13.85 -20.79
CA SER A 1033 36.88 13.16 -21.52
C SER A 1033 37.64 14.17 -22.41
N THR A 1034 38.96 14.28 -22.21
CA THR A 1034 39.84 14.99 -23.16
C THR A 1034 39.86 14.26 -24.50
N LYS A 1035 39.37 14.92 -25.56
CA LYS A 1035 39.33 14.44 -26.95
C LYS A 1035 40.60 13.69 -27.37
N LYS A 1036 40.49 12.43 -27.81
CA LYS A 1036 41.54 11.79 -28.61
C LYS A 1036 41.64 12.47 -29.97
N LYS A 1037 42.84 12.89 -30.37
CA LYS A 1037 43.11 13.44 -31.72
C LYS A 1037 42.72 12.41 -32.79
N ALA A 1038 41.99 12.85 -33.81
CA ALA A 1038 41.65 12.02 -34.96
C ALA A 1038 42.91 11.49 -35.67
N LYS A 1039 42.93 10.19 -35.98
CA LYS A 1039 44.02 9.58 -36.76
C LYS A 1039 44.02 10.14 -38.19
N LEU A 1040 45.14 10.76 -38.58
CA LEU A 1040 45.39 11.29 -39.91
C LEU A 1040 45.23 10.19 -40.98
N THR A 1041 44.60 10.53 -42.10
CA THR A 1041 44.45 9.62 -43.24
C THR A 1041 45.81 9.35 -43.91
N SER A 1042 45.93 8.23 -44.63
CA SER A 1042 47.17 7.84 -45.32
C SER A 1042 47.66 8.86 -46.36
N ALA A 1043 46.74 9.66 -46.93
CA ALA A 1043 47.05 10.77 -47.83
C ALA A 1043 47.66 11.97 -47.07
N GLU A 1044 47.15 12.28 -45.88
CA GLU A 1044 47.63 13.38 -45.04
C GLU A 1044 49.00 13.08 -44.42
N LEU A 1045 49.23 11.83 -44.01
CA LEU A 1045 50.55 11.34 -43.56
C LEU A 1045 51.60 11.47 -44.68
N ARG A 1046 51.26 11.15 -45.93
CA ARG A 1046 52.15 11.36 -47.08
C ARG A 1046 52.43 12.84 -47.33
N LYS A 1047 51.43 13.71 -47.18
CA LYS A 1047 51.59 15.16 -47.33
C LYS A 1047 52.51 15.74 -46.25
N LYS A 1048 52.30 15.40 -44.98
CA LYS A 1048 53.17 15.80 -43.86
C LYS A 1048 54.61 15.30 -44.03
N LYS A 1049 54.80 14.06 -44.50
CA LYS A 1049 56.14 13.52 -44.79
C LYS A 1049 56.85 14.28 -45.91
N LYS A 1050 56.13 14.69 -46.95
CA LYS A 1050 56.67 15.48 -48.07
C LYS A 1050 57.05 16.91 -47.62
N ASP A 1051 56.22 17.51 -46.78
CA ASP A 1051 56.45 18.85 -46.22
C ASP A 1051 57.62 18.85 -45.23
N ARG A 1052 57.76 17.79 -44.43
CA ARG A 1052 58.94 17.57 -43.56
C ARG A 1052 60.25 17.47 -44.33
N MET A 1053 60.25 16.73 -45.45
CA MET A 1053 61.43 16.68 -46.32
C MET A 1053 61.74 18.03 -46.98
N ALA A 1054 60.73 18.85 -47.27
CA ALA A 1054 60.93 20.19 -47.78
C ALA A 1054 61.50 21.14 -46.72
N ARG A 1055 61.02 21.09 -45.48
CA ARG A 1055 61.54 21.88 -44.33
C ARG A 1055 62.97 21.48 -43.97
N ARG A 1056 63.27 20.18 -43.98
CA ARG A 1056 64.63 19.67 -43.77
C ARG A 1056 65.61 20.11 -44.88
N LYS A 1057 65.13 20.28 -46.11
CA LYS A 1057 65.91 20.88 -47.22
C LYS A 1057 66.10 22.40 -47.10
N ARG A 1058 65.26 23.09 -46.32
CA ARG A 1058 65.38 24.53 -46.01
C ARG A 1058 66.21 24.82 -44.76
N GLY A 1059 66.74 23.80 -44.09
CA GLY A 1059 67.63 23.95 -42.92
C GLY A 1059 66.90 24.14 -41.59
N GLU A 1060 65.60 23.83 -41.51
CA GLU A 1060 64.83 23.88 -40.26
C GLU A 1060 64.99 22.56 -39.45
N GLU A 1061 65.14 22.67 -38.13
CA GLU A 1061 65.15 21.52 -37.21
C GLU A 1061 63.75 20.89 -37.09
N VAL A 1062 63.68 19.56 -37.11
CA VAL A 1062 62.42 18.81 -36.96
C VAL A 1062 62.61 17.69 -35.93
N PHE A 1063 61.79 17.68 -34.89
CA PHE A 1063 61.83 16.70 -33.79
C PHE A 1063 60.92 15.48 -34.06
N SER A 1064 61.24 14.35 -33.44
CA SER A 1064 60.52 13.07 -33.60
C SER A 1064 59.10 13.08 -33.05
N ASP A 1065 58.80 14.00 -32.13
CA ASP A 1065 57.61 13.96 -31.28
C ASP A 1065 56.43 14.71 -31.90
N GLU A 1066 56.60 15.24 -33.13
CA GLU A 1066 55.51 15.87 -33.90
C GLU A 1066 54.53 14.86 -34.53
N ASP A 1067 54.73 13.55 -34.30
CA ASP A 1067 53.96 12.45 -34.91
C ASP A 1067 52.93 11.76 -33.99
N ASP A 1068 52.79 12.17 -32.72
CA ASP A 1068 51.81 11.62 -31.75
C ASP A 1068 50.52 12.48 -31.51
#